data_AF-C8XF77-F1
#
_entry.id   AF-C8XF77-F1
#
_cell.length_a   1.000
_cell.length_b   1.000
_cell.length_c   1.000
_cell.angle_alpha   90.00
_cell.angle_beta   90.00
_cell.angle_gamma   90.00
#
_symmetry.space_group_name_H-M   'P 1'
#
loop_
_entity.id
_entity.type
_entity.pdbx_description
1 polymer ?
#
loop_
_entity_poly.entity_id
_entity_poly.type
_entity_poly.pdbx_seq_one_letter_code
_entity_poly.pdbx_strand_id
1 'polypeptide(L)'
;MRRFLSLSLALAVLASAVLPGTAGAAAADPPAVWVNEIHYDNAGTDVDEAIEVAGPAGTDLTGWSLVLYNGDTATAAIRYRTLALSGSLPDQSGGYGTAFVAAPGLQNGDRDGFALVDAAGTVVQLLSYEGVFTAADGPAAGRSSTDIGIAQSGAPVGSSLQLTGTGRGPADFTWASGTAGFGQVNAGQQFADPNPPADECGAPATPIGTVQGSSATTALAGQRVSVQAVVTAVEPGLGGFYLQDPAGDGDPATADGLFVYGGSPTPAVGDAVRVTGTAGEYVTSSGASSQTQLSGSPTVGVCQSGQALPEPVAVQFPLPAADALEPLEGMRVSLPQTLVISEYFNYDRFGEVVLGLPLAGQSRPFTPTAVVDPGPPAVELAARNALSRITLDDGSTTQNPAVLRHPGNGQPFGSTNSFRGGDTVTGVTGVLDQTFGAYRVQPTGPADYAAVNPRPDSPPAVGGSTRVASQNVLNYFLTVDDGTTAGRICGPARNQECRGADNADELARQRTKILAALGGLDADVVGLLELENTPGVDPAADLVAGLNARPGAQPYASVDTGVIGGDAIRVGLLYRPSAVQPVGGFQILDSTKDQAFIDTANRPVLVQTFQTAAGGRFTVAVAHLKSKGSACAGDPDAGDGQGNCNQTRTAAAAALARYLDTDPTGSGDPDRLIVGDLNSYDHEDPIRTLREAGYTDQIAATGGEFAYGYVFDGQAGYLDHALASASLTGQVTAAGEWHINADEPDVLDYDTTFKSPEQDALFEANQFRASDHDPVLVGIDATRATAAACYGAAQQVSAYQPGTAGTGRPVDRRDPAVALGPAGSDSGGRDAVSLGRGGQLTLAFTRPLQNLPGPDLTVVPGWPRILTDLTDRARVSVSADGVSWVDLGTVRGYAAGTFDLGGVSTARFLRITDTSGALPWPLSLLQDGYDLDGVDVRAGCA
;
A
#
# COMPACT_ATOMS: atom_id res chain seq x y z
N MET A 1 -12.14 2.73 -7.45
CA MET A 1 -11.98 1.53 -6.57
C MET A 1 -12.13 1.83 -5.06
N ARG A 2 -13.35 2.15 -4.58
CA ARG A 2 -13.64 2.24 -3.13
C ARG A 2 -13.86 0.84 -2.52
N ARG A 3 -12.91 0.42 -1.66
CA ARG A 3 -12.96 -0.59 -0.57
C ARG A 3 -12.18 -1.92 -0.72
N PHE A 4 -11.45 -2.18 0.37
CA PHE A 4 -10.90 -3.43 0.92
C PHE A 4 -9.60 -3.97 0.31
N LEU A 5 -8.46 -3.62 0.92
CA LEU A 5 -7.61 -4.67 1.47
C LEU A 5 -7.80 -4.74 2.99
N SER A 6 -7.78 -5.97 3.46
CA SER A 6 -8.31 -6.42 4.74
C SER A 6 -7.31 -6.21 5.87
N LEU A 7 -7.65 -5.38 6.84
CA LEU A 7 -7.39 -5.70 8.25
C LEU A 7 -8.73 -5.58 8.99
N SER A 8 -9.17 -6.69 9.57
CA SER A 8 -10.47 -6.86 10.21
C SER A 8 -10.67 -5.88 11.37
N LEU A 9 -11.68 -5.00 11.27
CA LEU A 9 -12.32 -4.42 12.46
C LEU A 9 -13.81 -4.25 12.18
N ALA A 10 -14.61 -5.20 12.67
CA ALA A 10 -16.06 -5.08 12.69
C ALA A 10 -16.46 -4.12 13.81
N LEU A 11 -17.02 -2.96 13.46
CA LEU A 11 -17.59 -2.02 14.43
C LEU A 11 -19.12 -2.17 14.46
N ALA A 12 -19.66 -2.50 15.63
CA ALA A 12 -21.08 -2.39 15.92
C ALA A 12 -21.37 -0.97 16.42
N VAL A 13 -22.33 -0.30 15.79
CA VAL A 13 -22.80 1.05 16.11
C VAL A 13 -23.80 0.99 17.26
N LEU A 14 -23.59 1.82 18.29
CA LEU A 14 -24.66 2.31 19.15
C LEU A 14 -24.36 3.77 19.54
N ALA A 15 -25.14 4.67 18.94
CA ALA A 15 -25.11 6.11 19.23
C ALA A 15 -25.80 6.40 20.56
N SER A 16 -25.23 7.30 21.36
CA SER A 16 -25.95 8.02 22.41
C SER A 16 -25.42 9.45 22.47
N ALA A 17 -26.31 10.40 22.19
CA ALA A 17 -26.03 11.83 22.21
C ALA A 17 -25.85 12.34 23.64
N VAL A 18 -24.85 13.20 23.87
CA VAL A 18 -24.73 14.00 25.10
C VAL A 18 -24.43 15.45 24.74
N LEU A 19 -25.25 16.36 25.27
CA LEU A 19 -25.15 17.82 25.18
C LEU A 19 -24.06 18.37 26.13
N PRO A 20 -23.53 19.59 25.89
CA PRO A 20 -22.36 20.10 26.61
C PRO A 20 -22.70 20.54 28.04
N GLY A 21 -22.02 19.95 29.02
CA GLY A 21 -22.01 20.37 30.41
C GLY A 21 -20.78 21.24 30.72
N THR A 22 -21.01 22.40 31.32
CA THR A 22 -20.01 23.40 31.70
C THR A 22 -18.98 22.89 32.71
N ALA A 23 -17.73 23.33 32.52
CA ALA A 23 -16.58 23.07 33.38
C ALA A 23 -16.82 23.43 34.86
N GLY A 24 -16.77 22.40 35.71
CA GLY A 24 -16.51 22.51 37.14
C GLY A 24 -15.17 21.80 37.42
N ALA A 25 -14.31 22.44 38.22
CA ALA A 25 -13.03 21.86 38.65
C ALA A 25 -13.25 20.45 39.22
N ALA A 26 -12.66 19.43 38.58
CA ALA A 26 -12.70 18.07 39.08
C ALA A 26 -11.90 18.00 40.38
N ALA A 27 -12.63 17.83 41.49
CA ALA A 27 -12.04 17.30 42.72
C ALA A 27 -11.47 15.92 42.39
N ALA A 28 -10.27 15.62 42.89
CA ALA A 28 -9.68 14.29 42.83
C ALA A 28 -10.71 13.24 43.28
N ASP A 29 -10.86 12.15 42.53
CA ASP A 29 -11.75 11.05 42.91
C ASP A 29 -11.46 10.63 44.36
N PRO A 30 -12.48 10.50 45.23
CA PRO A 30 -12.26 9.99 46.56
C PRO A 30 -11.72 8.56 46.45
N PRO A 31 -10.78 8.14 47.33
CA PRO A 31 -10.21 6.81 47.24
C PRO A 31 -11.29 5.75 47.49
N ALA A 32 -11.34 4.72 46.63
CA ALA A 32 -12.43 3.75 46.58
C ALA A 32 -12.44 2.81 47.82
N VAL A 33 -13.65 2.39 48.24
CA VAL A 33 -13.87 1.26 49.16
C VAL A 33 -13.92 -0.03 48.33
N TRP A 34 -13.32 -1.11 48.80
CA TRP A 34 -13.30 -2.41 48.11
C TRP A 34 -13.59 -3.58 49.07
N VAL A 35 -13.87 -4.76 48.53
CA VAL A 35 -14.06 -6.03 49.26
C VAL A 35 -12.70 -6.59 49.67
N ASN A 36 -12.51 -6.84 50.96
CA ASN A 36 -11.20 -7.15 51.56
C ASN A 36 -11.05 -8.60 52.04
N GLU A 37 -12.14 -9.20 52.52
CA GLU A 37 -12.17 -10.53 53.12
C GLU A 37 -13.58 -11.12 52.99
N ILE A 38 -13.70 -12.43 52.79
CA ILE A 38 -14.96 -13.18 52.78
C ILE A 38 -14.79 -14.56 53.41
N HIS A 39 -15.83 -15.02 54.10
CA HIS A 39 -16.00 -16.41 54.52
C HIS A 39 -17.38 -16.90 54.12
N TYR A 40 -17.46 -17.96 53.30
CA TYR A 40 -18.73 -18.44 52.70
C TYR A 40 -18.99 -19.95 52.80
N ASP A 41 -18.02 -20.79 53.17
CA ASP A 41 -18.21 -22.24 53.21
C ASP A 41 -17.43 -22.94 54.33
N ASN A 42 -18.09 -23.83 55.08
CA ASN A 42 -17.47 -24.59 56.17
C ASN A 42 -17.50 -26.11 55.99
N ALA A 43 -16.58 -26.81 56.67
CA ALA A 43 -16.69 -28.25 56.90
C ALA A 43 -17.88 -28.56 57.85
N GLY A 44 -19.09 -28.67 57.29
CA GLY A 44 -20.30 -29.02 58.05
C GLY A 44 -21.40 -27.98 57.92
N THR A 45 -21.88 -27.45 59.04
CA THR A 45 -22.86 -26.36 59.02
C THR A 45 -22.14 -25.03 58.88
N ASP A 46 -22.60 -24.19 57.96
CA ASP A 46 -22.03 -22.86 57.75
C ASP A 46 -22.23 -21.99 58.97
N VAL A 47 -21.12 -21.44 59.46
CA VAL A 47 -21.04 -20.58 60.64
C VAL A 47 -20.05 -19.45 60.35
N ASP A 48 -20.25 -18.31 61.02
CA ASP A 48 -19.36 -17.14 60.90
C ASP A 48 -19.23 -16.55 59.47
N GLU A 49 -20.22 -16.78 58.60
CA GLU A 49 -20.27 -16.20 57.26
C GLU A 49 -20.31 -14.67 57.34
N ALA A 50 -19.39 -14.02 56.62
CA ALA A 50 -19.23 -12.57 56.63
C ALA A 50 -18.49 -12.07 55.40
N ILE A 51 -18.68 -10.78 55.11
CA ILE A 51 -17.95 -10.05 54.06
C ILE A 51 -17.39 -8.77 54.67
N GLU A 52 -16.10 -8.55 54.46
CA GLU A 52 -15.38 -7.35 54.86
C GLU A 52 -15.13 -6.42 53.68
N VAL A 53 -15.20 -5.12 53.93
CA VAL A 53 -14.71 -4.07 53.05
C VAL A 53 -13.56 -3.31 53.69
N ALA A 54 -12.65 -2.79 52.87
CA ALA A 54 -11.57 -1.91 53.25
C ALA A 54 -11.61 -0.62 52.43
N GLY A 55 -11.00 0.44 52.96
CA GLY A 55 -10.98 1.75 52.31
C GLY A 55 -10.38 2.82 53.22
N PRO A 56 -10.42 4.08 52.79
CA PRO A 56 -9.87 5.19 53.56
C PRO A 56 -10.50 5.30 54.94
N ALA A 57 -9.66 5.54 55.95
CA ALA A 57 -10.13 5.81 57.29
C ALA A 57 -11.03 7.05 57.32
N GLY A 58 -12.13 6.96 58.06
CA GLY A 58 -13.16 7.99 58.14
C GLY A 58 -14.23 7.93 57.04
N THR A 59 -14.13 7.02 56.06
CA THR A 59 -15.22 6.82 55.09
C THR A 59 -16.49 6.35 55.80
N ASP A 60 -17.56 7.12 55.65
CA ASP A 60 -18.90 6.78 56.13
C ASP A 60 -19.56 5.78 55.17
N LEU A 61 -19.91 4.61 55.68
CA LEU A 61 -20.57 3.53 54.94
C LEU A 61 -22.09 3.66 54.94
N THR A 62 -22.66 4.73 55.51
CA THR A 62 -24.10 4.99 55.45
C THR A 62 -24.58 5.06 54.00
N GLY A 63 -25.51 4.17 53.64
CA GLY A 63 -26.06 4.06 52.28
C GLY A 63 -25.34 3.05 51.39
N TRP A 64 -24.16 2.56 51.78
CA TRP A 64 -23.48 1.47 51.07
C TRP A 64 -24.16 0.13 51.31
N SER A 65 -24.03 -0.81 50.38
CA SER A 65 -24.62 -2.14 50.51
C SER A 65 -23.85 -3.23 49.76
N LEU A 66 -24.06 -4.47 50.19
CA LEU A 66 -23.66 -5.68 49.48
C LEU A 66 -24.91 -6.37 48.92
N VAL A 67 -25.00 -6.52 47.60
CA VAL A 67 -26.12 -7.21 46.93
C VAL A 67 -25.66 -8.60 46.54
N LEU A 68 -26.27 -9.63 47.13
CA LEU A 68 -25.88 -11.04 46.96
C LEU A 68 -26.67 -11.67 45.81
N TYR A 69 -25.99 -12.43 44.95
CA TYR A 69 -26.51 -13.07 43.75
C TYR A 69 -26.36 -14.58 43.82
N ASN A 70 -27.40 -15.27 43.37
CA ASN A 70 -27.38 -16.70 43.12
C ASN A 70 -26.90 -16.96 41.69
N GLY A 71 -25.80 -17.69 41.56
CA GLY A 71 -25.07 -17.98 40.33
C GLY A 71 -25.51 -19.23 39.57
N ASP A 72 -26.56 -19.94 40.03
CA ASP A 72 -27.02 -21.23 39.45
C ASP A 72 -27.20 -21.16 37.92
N THR A 73 -27.56 -19.97 37.41
CA THR A 73 -27.57 -19.68 35.97
C THR A 73 -26.51 -18.64 35.63
N ALA A 74 -25.38 -19.08 35.07
CA ALA A 74 -24.23 -18.22 34.81
C ALA A 74 -24.49 -17.01 33.91
N THR A 75 -25.50 -17.02 33.04
CA THR A 75 -25.85 -15.87 32.19
C THR A 75 -26.95 -14.99 32.77
N ALA A 76 -27.53 -15.37 33.91
CA ALA A 76 -28.71 -14.73 34.46
C ALA A 76 -28.82 -14.93 35.99
N ALA A 77 -27.78 -14.52 36.73
CA ALA A 77 -27.78 -14.61 38.18
C ALA A 77 -28.81 -13.64 38.79
N ILE A 78 -29.57 -14.10 39.78
CA ILE A 78 -30.65 -13.33 40.41
C ILE A 78 -30.26 -12.94 41.82
N ARG A 79 -30.50 -11.69 42.20
CA ARG A 79 -30.27 -11.24 43.57
C ARG A 79 -31.21 -11.94 44.54
N TYR A 80 -30.68 -12.41 45.67
CA TYR A 80 -31.50 -13.05 46.71
C TYR A 80 -31.52 -12.25 48.02
N ARG A 81 -30.54 -11.37 48.25
CA ARG A 81 -30.47 -10.55 49.47
C ARG A 81 -29.64 -9.29 49.26
N THR A 82 -29.95 -8.25 50.01
CA THR A 82 -29.10 -7.05 50.13
C THR A 82 -28.78 -6.81 51.60
N LEU A 83 -27.50 -6.63 51.92
CA LEU A 83 -26.99 -6.30 53.24
C LEU A 83 -26.57 -4.84 53.25
N ALA A 84 -27.12 -4.04 54.17
CA ALA A 84 -26.69 -2.66 54.35
C ALA A 84 -25.36 -2.63 55.11
N LEU A 85 -24.44 -1.77 54.68
CA LEU A 85 -23.26 -1.40 55.44
C LEU A 85 -23.57 -0.16 56.28
N SER A 86 -22.85 0.02 57.38
CA SER A 86 -23.03 1.16 58.26
C SER A 86 -21.77 1.41 59.09
N GLY A 87 -21.71 2.57 59.74
CA GLY A 87 -20.53 2.99 60.49
C GLY A 87 -19.50 3.66 59.60
N SER A 88 -18.30 3.86 60.14
CA SER A 88 -17.18 4.48 59.44
C SER A 88 -15.94 3.62 59.57
N LEU A 89 -15.12 3.58 58.52
CA LEU A 89 -13.88 2.81 58.54
C LEU A 89 -12.90 3.42 59.56
N PRO A 90 -12.39 2.65 60.54
CA PRO A 90 -11.38 3.14 61.48
C PRO A 90 -10.02 3.31 60.79
N ASP A 91 -9.13 4.12 61.36
CA ASP A 91 -7.71 4.11 60.96
C ASP A 91 -7.00 2.95 61.69
N GLN A 92 -6.85 1.82 61.01
CA GLN A 92 -6.16 0.64 61.55
C GLN A 92 -4.70 0.60 61.11
N SER A 93 -4.39 1.07 59.90
CA SER A 93 -3.04 1.14 59.34
C SER A 93 -3.00 2.06 58.13
N GLY A 94 -1.97 2.90 58.01
CA GLY A 94 -1.69 3.67 56.80
C GLY A 94 -2.76 4.67 56.36
N GLY A 95 -3.69 5.08 57.23
CA GLY A 95 -4.83 5.94 56.87
C GLY A 95 -6.00 5.17 56.26
N TYR A 96 -6.03 3.84 56.42
CA TYR A 96 -7.05 2.93 55.93
C TYR A 96 -7.55 2.04 57.06
N GLY A 97 -8.72 1.46 56.86
CA GLY A 97 -9.18 0.35 57.69
C GLY A 97 -10.38 -0.36 57.13
N THR A 98 -10.90 -1.28 57.94
CA THR A 98 -11.87 -2.29 57.51
C THR A 98 -13.16 -2.23 58.31
N ALA A 99 -14.24 -2.68 57.69
CA ALA A 99 -15.51 -2.96 58.35
C ALA A 99 -16.15 -4.18 57.70
N PHE A 100 -16.79 -5.02 58.50
CA PHE A 100 -17.45 -6.22 58.01
C PHE A 100 -18.92 -6.25 58.39
N VAL A 101 -19.68 -7.05 57.65
CA VAL A 101 -21.06 -7.38 57.97
C VAL A 101 -21.20 -8.90 58.04
N ALA A 102 -21.88 -9.39 59.07
CA ALA A 102 -22.27 -10.80 59.16
C ALA A 102 -23.29 -11.10 58.06
N ALA A 103 -23.08 -12.20 57.34
CA ALA A 103 -23.85 -12.58 56.18
C ALA A 103 -24.44 -14.01 56.30
N PRO A 104 -25.07 -14.41 57.42
CA PRO A 104 -25.51 -15.79 57.63
C PRO A 104 -26.46 -16.28 56.54
N GLY A 105 -26.17 -17.42 55.90
CA GLY A 105 -26.83 -17.89 54.69
C GLY A 105 -26.29 -17.23 53.43
N LEU A 106 -24.97 -17.01 53.34
CA LEU A 106 -24.31 -16.93 52.04
C LEU A 106 -24.54 -18.27 51.33
N GLN A 107 -24.71 -18.22 50.02
CA GLN A 107 -24.84 -19.46 49.25
C GLN A 107 -23.43 -19.91 48.87
N ASN A 108 -23.20 -21.22 48.84
CA ASN A 108 -21.92 -21.85 48.51
C ASN A 108 -21.99 -22.65 47.20
N GLY A 109 -22.90 -22.27 46.30
CA GLY A 109 -23.00 -22.83 44.96
C GLY A 109 -21.93 -22.28 44.03
N ASP A 110 -21.57 -23.06 43.01
CA ASP A 110 -20.69 -22.63 41.94
C ASP A 110 -21.16 -21.27 41.36
N ARG A 111 -20.26 -20.29 41.28
CA ARG A 111 -20.51 -18.96 40.69
C ARG A 111 -21.46 -18.08 41.49
N ASP A 112 -21.74 -18.38 42.75
CA ASP A 112 -22.39 -17.41 43.62
C ASP A 112 -21.47 -16.19 43.84
N GLY A 113 -22.06 -15.07 44.26
CA GLY A 113 -21.27 -13.86 44.49
C GLY A 113 -22.09 -12.65 44.92
N PHE A 114 -21.46 -11.48 44.83
CA PHE A 114 -22.03 -10.26 45.38
C PHE A 114 -21.46 -8.99 44.73
N ALA A 115 -22.28 -7.94 44.73
CA ALA A 115 -21.89 -6.60 44.31
C ALA A 115 -21.71 -5.69 45.53
N LEU A 116 -20.57 -4.99 45.61
CA LEU A 116 -20.40 -3.84 46.48
C LEU A 116 -20.99 -2.61 45.78
N VAL A 117 -21.93 -1.94 46.44
CA VAL A 117 -22.68 -0.80 45.90
C VAL A 117 -22.51 0.41 46.82
N ASP A 118 -22.14 1.55 46.26
CA ASP A 118 -21.93 2.79 47.00
C ASP A 118 -23.25 3.47 47.41
N ALA A 119 -23.15 4.55 48.20
CA ALA A 119 -24.30 5.32 48.65
C ALA A 119 -25.08 6.02 47.53
N ALA A 120 -24.51 6.16 46.33
CA ALA A 120 -25.17 6.70 45.14
C ALA A 120 -25.88 5.61 44.31
N GLY A 121 -25.73 4.33 44.67
CA GLY A 121 -26.28 3.19 43.95
C GLY A 121 -25.37 2.66 42.83
N THR A 122 -24.11 3.11 42.77
CA THR A 122 -23.12 2.65 41.78
C THR A 122 -22.49 1.34 42.23
N VAL A 123 -22.39 0.36 41.32
CA VAL A 123 -21.64 -0.87 41.57
C VAL A 123 -20.15 -0.60 41.49
N VAL A 124 -19.47 -0.75 42.62
CA VAL A 124 -18.02 -0.56 42.80
C VAL A 124 -17.24 -1.83 42.45
N GLN A 125 -17.70 -2.98 42.92
CA GLN A 125 -17.17 -4.30 42.53
C GLN A 125 -18.32 -5.28 42.37
N LEU A 126 -18.17 -6.23 41.44
CA LEU A 126 -19.02 -7.40 41.30
C LEU A 126 -18.11 -8.63 41.32
N LEU A 127 -18.06 -9.33 42.45
CA LEU A 127 -17.20 -10.48 42.66
C LEU A 127 -18.01 -11.77 42.72
N SER A 128 -17.43 -12.86 42.25
CA SER A 128 -17.94 -14.21 42.39
C SER A 128 -16.85 -15.16 42.86
N TYR A 129 -17.24 -16.35 43.29
CA TYR A 129 -16.33 -17.43 43.61
C TYR A 129 -16.70 -18.69 42.83
N GLU A 130 -15.69 -19.48 42.49
CA GLU A 130 -15.83 -20.76 41.77
C GLU A 130 -16.40 -20.57 40.34
N GLY A 131 -16.08 -19.42 39.75
CA GLY A 131 -16.39 -19.08 38.36
C GLY A 131 -17.15 -17.76 38.24
N VAL A 132 -17.55 -17.42 37.01
CA VAL A 132 -18.14 -16.11 36.66
C VAL A 132 -19.63 -16.21 36.32
N PHE A 133 -20.38 -15.15 36.62
CA PHE A 133 -21.78 -14.98 36.22
C PHE A 133 -22.06 -13.60 35.63
N THR A 134 -23.18 -13.45 34.91
CA THR A 134 -23.77 -12.16 34.53
C THR A 134 -25.05 -11.93 35.33
N ALA A 135 -25.15 -10.80 36.02
CA ALA A 135 -26.33 -10.47 36.81
C ALA A 135 -27.53 -10.14 35.90
N ALA A 136 -28.69 -10.74 36.17
CA ALA A 136 -29.93 -10.47 35.44
C ALA A 136 -30.77 -9.34 36.05
N ASP A 137 -30.60 -9.05 37.34
CA ASP A 137 -31.34 -8.00 38.05
C ASP A 137 -30.47 -7.24 39.07
N GLY A 138 -31.08 -6.33 39.83
CA GLY A 138 -30.37 -5.51 40.81
C GLY A 138 -29.43 -4.44 40.21
N PRO A 139 -28.64 -3.75 41.05
CA PRO A 139 -27.75 -2.68 40.61
C PRO A 139 -26.67 -3.13 39.61
N ALA A 140 -26.35 -4.43 39.56
CA ALA A 140 -25.36 -5.01 38.66
C ALA A 140 -25.97 -5.60 37.37
N ALA A 141 -27.28 -5.44 37.11
CA ALA A 141 -27.94 -6.01 35.94
C ALA A 141 -27.18 -5.75 34.62
N GLY A 142 -26.89 -6.83 33.88
CA GLY A 142 -26.14 -6.82 32.63
C GLY A 142 -24.61 -6.85 32.78
N ARG A 143 -24.06 -6.77 34.00
CA ARG A 143 -22.61 -6.84 34.25
C ARG A 143 -22.17 -8.27 34.56
N SER A 144 -21.00 -8.65 34.05
CA SER A 144 -20.33 -9.91 34.39
C SER A 144 -19.45 -9.73 35.63
N SER A 145 -19.44 -10.73 36.52
CA SER A 145 -18.62 -10.76 37.72
C SER A 145 -17.15 -11.05 37.42
N THR A 146 -16.28 -10.68 38.36
CA THR A 146 -14.88 -11.12 38.41
C THR A 146 -14.76 -12.25 39.43
N ASP A 147 -14.25 -13.40 39.00
CA ASP A 147 -13.99 -14.53 39.90
C ASP A 147 -12.80 -14.22 40.83
N ILE A 148 -12.94 -14.52 42.12
CA ILE A 148 -11.89 -14.35 43.14
C ILE A 148 -10.67 -15.23 42.83
N GLY A 149 -10.85 -16.32 42.09
CA GLY A 149 -9.77 -17.17 41.58
C GLY A 149 -9.21 -18.16 42.60
N ILE A 150 -9.66 -18.10 43.86
CA ILE A 150 -9.45 -19.12 44.88
C ILE A 150 -10.79 -19.43 45.58
N ALA A 151 -10.93 -20.65 46.09
CA ALA A 151 -12.19 -21.18 46.63
C ALA A 151 -12.04 -21.61 48.10
N GLN A 152 -13.14 -21.52 48.85
CA GLN A 152 -13.32 -22.22 50.12
C GLN A 152 -14.22 -23.42 49.87
N SER A 153 -13.68 -24.62 50.06
CA SER A 153 -14.46 -25.86 49.97
C SER A 153 -14.29 -26.65 51.27
N GLY A 154 -15.34 -26.72 52.08
CA GLY A 154 -15.34 -27.37 53.38
C GLY A 154 -14.30 -26.81 54.33
N ALA A 155 -14.21 -25.48 54.47
CA ALA A 155 -13.13 -24.86 55.22
C ALA A 155 -13.34 -24.97 56.77
N PRO A 156 -12.27 -25.11 57.58
CA PRO A 156 -12.40 -25.13 59.04
C PRO A 156 -13.05 -23.85 59.58
N VAL A 157 -13.77 -23.95 60.69
CA VAL A 157 -14.30 -22.76 61.39
C VAL A 157 -13.15 -21.81 61.74
N GLY A 158 -13.29 -20.53 61.40
CA GLY A 158 -12.27 -19.50 61.61
C GLY A 158 -11.30 -19.29 60.45
N SER A 159 -11.58 -19.81 59.25
CA SER A 159 -10.86 -19.47 58.02
C SER A 159 -11.59 -18.43 57.16
N SER A 160 -10.90 -17.80 56.21
CA SER A 160 -11.47 -16.87 55.22
C SER A 160 -10.65 -16.87 53.93
N LEU A 161 -11.20 -16.30 52.86
CA LEU A 161 -10.43 -15.75 51.75
C LEU A 161 -10.20 -14.27 52.03
N GLN A 162 -8.95 -13.83 51.92
CA GLN A 162 -8.56 -12.49 52.33
C GLN A 162 -7.48 -11.92 51.41
N LEU A 163 -7.50 -10.60 51.18
CA LEU A 163 -6.47 -9.92 50.42
C LEU A 163 -5.19 -9.77 51.25
N THR A 164 -4.05 -10.10 50.64
CA THR A 164 -2.69 -9.99 51.23
C THR A 164 -1.76 -9.22 50.28
N GLY A 165 -0.68 -8.63 50.81
CA GLY A 165 0.24 -7.78 50.04
C GLY A 165 0.36 -6.36 50.61
N THR A 166 1.02 -5.46 49.88
CA THR A 166 1.18 -4.04 50.28
C THR A 166 0.53 -3.16 49.23
N GLY A 167 -0.32 -2.22 49.62
CA GLY A 167 -1.19 -1.54 48.68
C GLY A 167 -2.10 -0.46 49.26
N ARG A 168 -2.81 0.24 48.37
CA ARG A 168 -3.88 1.21 48.71
C ARG A 168 -5.19 0.96 47.95
N GLY A 169 -5.22 -0.03 47.06
CA GLY A 169 -6.44 -0.48 46.38
C GLY A 169 -6.40 -1.98 46.08
N PRO A 170 -7.53 -2.57 45.65
CA PRO A 170 -7.67 -4.02 45.51
C PRO A 170 -6.68 -4.64 44.50
N ALA A 171 -6.25 -3.89 43.48
CA ALA A 171 -5.29 -4.36 42.47
C ALA A 171 -3.86 -4.54 42.99
N ASP A 172 -3.54 -3.94 44.14
CA ASP A 172 -2.22 -4.05 44.78
C ASP A 172 -2.08 -5.32 45.63
N PHE A 173 -3.18 -6.06 45.82
CA PHE A 173 -3.26 -7.22 46.69
C PHE A 173 -3.57 -8.49 45.92
N THR A 174 -3.30 -9.64 46.55
CA THR A 174 -3.64 -10.97 46.01
C THR A 174 -4.51 -11.71 47.01
N TRP A 175 -5.56 -12.38 46.53
CA TRP A 175 -6.41 -13.25 47.34
C TRP A 175 -5.63 -14.46 47.84
N ALA A 176 -5.75 -14.75 49.12
CA ALA A 176 -5.17 -15.94 49.76
C ALA A 176 -6.15 -16.52 50.79
N SER A 177 -6.06 -17.83 51.05
CA SER A 177 -6.75 -18.43 52.19
C SER A 177 -5.98 -18.15 53.47
N GLY A 178 -6.67 -17.81 54.56
CA GLY A 178 -6.05 -17.51 55.85
C GLY A 178 -6.98 -17.70 57.04
N THR A 179 -6.52 -17.30 58.22
CA THR A 179 -7.35 -17.23 59.43
C THR A 179 -8.23 -15.99 59.36
N ALA A 180 -9.53 -16.14 59.64
CA ALA A 180 -10.50 -15.05 59.56
C ALA A 180 -10.10 -13.87 60.47
N GLY A 181 -9.99 -12.69 59.88
CA GLY A 181 -9.48 -11.45 60.48
C GLY A 181 -10.53 -10.34 60.61
N PHE A 182 -11.80 -10.63 60.36
CA PHE A 182 -12.89 -9.65 60.26
C PHE A 182 -12.83 -8.51 61.29
N GLY A 183 -12.85 -7.28 60.78
CA GLY A 183 -12.74 -6.04 61.53
C GLY A 183 -11.31 -5.67 61.93
N GLN A 184 -10.30 -6.31 61.35
CA GLN A 184 -8.88 -6.00 61.47
C GLN A 184 -8.21 -6.02 60.09
N VAL A 185 -6.99 -5.50 59.99
CA VAL A 185 -6.17 -5.68 58.78
C VAL A 185 -5.79 -7.15 58.64
N ASN A 186 -5.96 -7.71 57.44
CA ASN A 186 -5.65 -9.11 57.14
C ASN A 186 -4.20 -9.48 57.47
N ALA A 187 -3.96 -10.75 57.79
CA ALA A 187 -2.60 -11.22 58.08
C ALA A 187 -1.74 -11.16 56.80
N GLY A 188 -0.63 -10.42 56.85
CA GLY A 188 0.22 -10.20 55.67
C GLY A 188 -0.30 -9.11 54.71
N GLN A 189 -1.32 -8.35 55.11
CA GLN A 189 -1.76 -7.15 54.42
C GLN A 189 -1.16 -5.90 55.08
N GLN A 190 -0.67 -4.98 54.26
CA GLN A 190 -0.17 -3.69 54.70
C GLN A 190 -0.78 -2.58 53.84
N PHE A 191 -1.56 -1.70 54.47
CA PHE A 191 -1.98 -0.45 53.83
C PHE A 191 -0.81 0.53 53.82
N ALA A 192 -0.08 0.55 52.72
CA ALA A 192 1.01 1.47 52.46
C ALA A 192 1.14 1.62 50.96
N ASP A 193 1.82 2.68 50.53
CA ASP A 193 2.25 2.73 49.13
C ASP A 193 3.25 1.58 48.89
N PRO A 194 2.98 0.62 47.98
CA PRO A 194 3.93 -0.44 47.67
C PRO A 194 5.24 0.14 47.10
N ASN A 195 5.18 1.36 46.59
CA ASN A 195 6.34 2.18 46.25
C ASN A 195 6.35 3.41 47.18
N PRO A 196 7.11 3.44 48.29
CA PRO A 196 7.31 4.69 49.02
C PRO A 196 7.79 5.76 48.04
N PRO A 197 7.51 7.07 48.24
CA PRO A 197 7.87 8.10 47.28
C PRO A 197 9.37 8.04 47.02
N ALA A 198 9.71 7.42 45.90
CA ALA A 198 11.00 7.52 45.28
C ALA A 198 11.02 8.74 44.36
N ASP A 199 10.05 9.66 44.44
CA ASP A 199 9.94 10.87 43.61
C ASP A 199 11.07 11.90 43.90
N GLU A 200 12.03 11.57 44.76
CA GLU A 200 13.26 12.33 44.92
C GLU A 200 14.24 12.01 43.78
N CYS A 201 14.62 13.06 43.07
CA CYS A 201 15.67 13.03 42.08
C CYS A 201 16.97 12.47 42.65
N GLY A 202 17.58 11.52 41.94
CA GLY A 202 18.80 10.84 42.37
C GLY A 202 18.58 9.58 43.21
N ALA A 203 17.35 9.20 43.55
CA ALA A 203 17.07 7.87 44.10
C ALA A 203 17.35 6.76 43.04
N PRO A 204 17.54 5.48 43.43
CA PRO A 204 17.68 4.39 42.46
C PRO A 204 16.49 4.35 41.49
N ALA A 205 16.75 4.30 40.19
CA ALA A 205 15.75 4.23 39.13
C ALA A 205 16.00 2.97 38.28
N THR A 206 14.94 2.42 37.70
CA THR A 206 15.04 1.38 36.68
C THR A 206 15.61 2.00 35.40
N PRO A 207 16.69 1.47 34.82
CA PRO A 207 17.18 1.93 33.52
C PRO A 207 16.11 1.76 32.45
N ILE A 208 16.02 2.69 31.50
CA ILE A 208 14.99 2.64 30.45
C ILE A 208 15.14 1.39 29.59
N GLY A 209 16.37 1.01 29.22
CA GLY A 209 16.60 -0.24 28.47
C GLY A 209 16.20 -1.51 29.23
N THR A 210 16.08 -1.47 30.56
CA THR A 210 15.46 -2.56 31.35
C THR A 210 13.93 -2.53 31.29
N VAL A 211 13.32 -1.35 31.16
CA VAL A 211 11.88 -1.20 30.97
C VAL A 211 11.46 -1.68 29.59
N GLN A 212 12.18 -1.29 28.52
CA GLN A 212 11.90 -1.78 27.17
C GLN A 212 12.32 -3.25 27.02
N GLY A 213 13.59 -3.57 27.28
CA GLY A 213 14.15 -4.91 27.16
C GLY A 213 14.36 -5.36 25.71
N SER A 214 15.18 -6.38 25.47
CA SER A 214 15.61 -6.75 24.11
C SER A 214 14.57 -7.50 23.25
N SER A 215 13.30 -7.49 23.67
CA SER A 215 12.18 -8.12 22.98
C SER A 215 11.17 -7.06 22.58
N ALA A 216 10.28 -7.37 21.62
CA ALA A 216 9.23 -6.45 21.16
C ALA A 216 8.14 -6.13 22.22
N THR A 217 8.29 -6.61 23.46
CA THR A 217 7.38 -6.33 24.56
C THR A 217 8.13 -6.35 25.88
N THR A 218 7.79 -5.44 26.79
CA THR A 218 8.39 -5.35 28.12
C THR A 218 8.14 -6.60 28.98
N ALA A 219 9.19 -7.10 29.64
CA ALA A 219 9.07 -8.11 30.68
C ALA A 219 8.51 -7.57 32.01
N LEU A 220 8.33 -6.25 32.12
CA LEU A 220 7.83 -5.55 33.31
C LEU A 220 6.34 -5.17 33.17
N ALA A 221 5.62 -5.78 32.23
CA ALA A 221 4.21 -5.48 31.98
C ALA A 221 3.37 -5.53 33.26
N GLY A 222 2.61 -4.46 33.53
CA GLY A 222 1.77 -4.30 34.71
C GLY A 222 2.52 -3.91 36.00
N GLN A 223 3.85 -3.87 35.98
CA GLN A 223 4.65 -3.45 37.14
C GLN A 223 4.80 -1.93 37.17
N ARG A 224 4.73 -1.35 38.37
CA ARG A 224 4.98 0.08 38.59
C ARG A 224 6.47 0.33 38.80
N VAL A 225 7.10 1.10 37.91
CA VAL A 225 8.54 1.38 37.88
C VAL A 225 8.81 2.88 37.94
N SER A 226 10.01 3.26 38.39
CA SER A 226 10.49 4.64 38.34
C SER A 226 11.68 4.76 37.41
N VAL A 227 11.63 5.67 36.44
CA VAL A 227 12.73 6.00 35.52
C VAL A 227 13.20 7.43 35.76
N GLN A 228 14.44 7.75 35.40
CA GLN A 228 14.95 9.13 35.43
C GLN A 228 15.71 9.44 34.15
N ALA A 229 15.30 10.48 33.43
CA ALA A 229 15.77 10.76 32.07
C ALA A 229 15.45 12.20 31.64
N VAL A 230 15.89 12.59 30.44
CA VAL A 230 15.61 13.93 29.87
C VAL A 230 14.42 13.85 28.93
N VAL A 231 13.46 14.78 29.07
CA VAL A 231 12.32 14.92 28.16
C VAL A 231 12.80 15.38 26.80
N THR A 232 12.57 14.56 25.77
CA THR A 232 13.05 14.78 24.40
C THR A 232 11.98 15.37 23.49
N ALA A 233 10.71 15.07 23.71
CA ALA A 233 9.58 15.64 23.00
C ALA A 233 8.34 15.66 23.90
N VAL A 234 7.45 16.63 23.70
CA VAL A 234 6.16 16.70 24.39
C VAL A 234 5.10 16.71 23.30
N GLU A 235 4.27 15.67 23.26
CA GLU A 235 3.28 15.42 22.21
C GLU A 235 1.87 15.36 22.82
N PRO A 236 1.22 16.52 23.05
CA PRO A 236 -0.13 16.57 23.59
C PRO A 236 -1.14 15.86 22.70
N GLY A 237 -0.90 15.83 21.37
CA GLY A 237 -1.75 15.12 20.41
C GLY A 237 -1.70 13.60 20.55
N LEU A 238 -0.61 13.06 21.12
CA LEU A 238 -0.49 11.65 21.53
C LEU A 238 -0.86 11.45 23.02
N GLY A 239 -1.17 12.53 23.73
CA GLY A 239 -1.55 12.52 25.15
C GLY A 239 -0.37 12.32 26.10
N GLY A 240 0.86 12.62 25.71
CA GLY A 240 2.04 12.30 26.51
C GLY A 240 3.32 13.03 26.13
N PHE A 241 4.46 12.48 26.56
CA PHE A 241 5.79 13.00 26.26
C PHE A 241 6.81 11.86 26.18
N TYR A 242 7.88 12.07 25.43
CA TYR A 242 9.01 11.15 25.34
C TYR A 242 10.14 11.59 26.25
N LEU A 243 10.81 10.62 26.86
CA LEU A 243 12.02 10.81 27.63
C LEU A 243 13.10 9.84 27.17
N GLN A 244 14.36 10.22 27.31
CA GLN A 244 15.50 9.40 26.93
C GLN A 244 16.63 9.55 27.94
N ASP A 245 17.25 8.43 28.32
CA ASP A 245 18.42 8.41 29.19
C ASP A 245 19.62 8.95 28.40
N PRO A 246 20.22 10.10 28.80
CA PRO A 246 21.37 10.66 28.10
C PRO A 246 22.66 9.83 28.25
N ALA A 247 22.77 8.98 29.28
CA ALA A 247 23.91 8.09 29.46
C ALA A 247 23.73 6.75 28.74
N GLY A 248 22.47 6.33 28.61
CA GLY A 248 22.07 5.00 28.16
C GLY A 248 22.54 3.89 29.11
N ASP A 249 22.14 2.65 28.83
CA ASP A 249 22.59 1.47 29.59
C ASP A 249 23.82 0.76 28.98
N GLY A 250 24.21 1.16 27.77
CA GLY A 250 25.37 0.63 27.04
C GLY A 250 25.10 -0.69 26.33
N ASP A 251 23.86 -1.17 26.28
CA ASP A 251 23.43 -2.33 25.50
C ASP A 251 22.75 -1.87 24.19
N PRO A 252 23.35 -2.11 23.01
CA PRO A 252 22.77 -1.71 21.74
C PRO A 252 21.52 -2.52 21.35
N ALA A 253 21.14 -3.54 22.12
CA ALA A 253 19.94 -4.34 21.89
C ALA A 253 18.69 -3.79 22.58
N THR A 254 18.81 -2.72 23.38
CA THR A 254 17.72 -2.11 24.14
C THR A 254 17.61 -0.63 23.84
N ALA A 255 16.39 -0.11 23.86
CA ALA A 255 16.15 1.30 23.66
C ALA A 255 16.33 2.08 24.99
N ASP A 256 17.01 3.22 24.90
CA ASP A 256 17.17 4.16 26.01
C ASP A 256 16.09 5.26 26.03
N GLY A 257 15.09 5.14 25.15
CA GLY A 257 13.94 6.03 25.02
C GLY A 257 12.64 5.39 25.50
N LEU A 258 11.69 6.19 25.96
CA LEU A 258 10.41 5.70 26.48
C LEU A 258 9.33 6.76 26.33
N PHE A 259 8.12 6.32 25.96
CA PHE A 259 6.95 7.19 25.97
C PHE A 259 6.25 7.16 27.33
N VAL A 260 5.77 8.32 27.80
CA VAL A 260 4.96 8.44 29.00
C VAL A 260 3.58 8.92 28.60
N TYR A 261 2.58 8.05 28.72
CA TYR A 261 1.19 8.39 28.44
C TYR A 261 0.55 9.06 29.66
N GLY A 262 0.15 10.33 29.49
CA GLY A 262 -0.32 11.20 30.56
C GLY A 262 0.83 11.81 31.37
N GLY A 263 0.71 11.76 32.69
CA GLY A 263 1.69 12.33 33.63
C GLY A 263 1.34 13.75 34.09
N SER A 264 1.52 14.02 35.38
CA SER A 264 1.29 15.35 35.97
C SER A 264 2.38 15.73 36.99
N PRO A 265 2.87 16.99 36.96
CA PRO A 265 2.63 17.99 35.91
C PRO A 265 3.27 17.58 34.58
N THR A 266 2.78 18.13 33.46
CA THR A 266 3.43 17.95 32.15
C THR A 266 4.78 18.68 32.15
N PRO A 267 5.91 18.00 31.89
CA PRO A 267 7.22 18.62 31.89
C PRO A 267 7.52 19.38 30.58
N ALA A 268 8.60 20.14 30.54
CA ALA A 268 9.09 20.79 29.34
C ALA A 268 10.21 19.98 28.67
N VAL A 269 10.37 20.15 27.34
CA VAL A 269 11.53 19.60 26.61
C VAL A 269 12.83 20.12 27.24
N GLY A 270 13.77 19.21 27.50
CA GLY A 270 15.02 19.51 28.20
C GLY A 270 14.93 19.45 29.74
N ASP A 271 13.76 19.16 30.32
CA ASP A 271 13.70 18.81 31.74
C ASP A 271 14.27 17.41 31.96
N ALA A 272 15.22 17.27 32.89
CA ALA A 272 15.50 16.00 33.54
C ALA A 272 14.37 15.71 34.53
N VAL A 273 13.65 14.63 34.31
CA VAL A 273 12.51 14.22 35.10
C VAL A 273 12.73 12.86 35.71
N ARG A 274 12.10 12.65 36.85
CA ARG A 274 11.82 11.33 37.40
C ARG A 274 10.35 11.03 37.19
N VAL A 275 10.06 9.87 36.60
CA VAL A 275 8.69 9.45 36.30
C VAL A 275 8.43 8.10 36.93
N THR A 276 7.35 8.01 37.70
CA THR A 276 6.87 6.74 38.26
C THR A 276 5.54 6.38 37.62
N GLY A 277 5.45 5.23 36.95
CA GLY A 277 4.25 4.78 36.24
C GLY A 277 4.25 3.28 36.02
N THR A 278 3.18 2.74 35.44
CA THR A 278 3.04 1.31 35.13
C THR A 278 3.60 1.02 33.75
N ALA A 279 4.57 0.11 33.66
CA ALA A 279 5.16 -0.33 32.40
C ALA A 279 4.21 -1.25 31.62
N GLY A 280 4.18 -1.09 30.30
CA GLY A 280 3.41 -1.93 29.39
C GLY A 280 3.50 -1.44 27.95
N GLU A 281 2.75 -2.08 27.07
CA GLU A 281 2.67 -1.73 25.65
C GLU A 281 1.47 -0.82 25.37
N TYR A 282 1.60 0.05 24.38
CA TYR A 282 0.45 0.62 23.69
C TYR A 282 -0.24 -0.46 22.85
N VAL A 283 -1.48 -0.79 23.22
CA VAL A 283 -2.29 -1.77 22.50
C VAL A 283 -3.41 -1.04 21.75
N THR A 284 -3.45 -1.19 20.43
CA THR A 284 -4.53 -0.63 19.61
C THR A 284 -5.84 -1.41 19.81
N SER A 285 -6.95 -0.85 19.34
CA SER A 285 -8.26 -1.51 19.39
C SER A 285 -8.33 -2.82 18.59
N SER A 286 -7.40 -3.05 17.65
CA SER A 286 -7.26 -4.33 16.93
C SER A 286 -6.48 -5.40 17.71
N GLY A 287 -5.96 -5.05 18.90
CA GLY A 287 -5.13 -5.92 19.72
C GLY A 287 -3.66 -5.97 19.28
N ALA A 288 -3.25 -5.16 18.29
CA ALA A 288 -1.84 -5.02 17.97
C ALA A 288 -1.14 -4.29 19.13
N SER A 289 -0.21 -4.99 19.78
CA SER A 289 0.67 -4.42 20.81
C SER A 289 1.87 -3.77 20.14
N SER A 290 2.30 -2.64 20.69
CA SER A 290 3.35 -1.79 20.14
C SER A 290 3.84 -0.79 21.20
N GLN A 291 4.93 -0.07 20.96
CA GLN A 291 5.48 1.00 21.81
C GLN A 291 5.48 0.72 23.32
N THR A 292 6.66 0.43 23.86
CA THR A 292 6.87 0.40 25.31
C THR A 292 6.57 1.79 25.89
N GLN A 293 5.77 1.83 26.95
CA GLN A 293 5.37 3.09 27.60
C GLN A 293 5.16 2.95 29.11
N LEU A 294 5.18 4.08 29.81
CA LEU A 294 4.62 4.22 31.16
C LEU A 294 3.22 4.79 31.11
N SER A 295 2.29 4.18 31.84
CA SER A 295 0.89 4.58 31.95
C SER A 295 0.38 4.42 33.40
N GLY A 296 -0.95 4.36 33.62
CA GLY A 296 -1.51 4.12 34.95
C GLY A 296 -1.31 5.28 35.92
N SER A 297 -1.66 6.49 35.47
CA SER A 297 -1.46 7.76 36.19
C SER A 297 0.00 7.98 36.62
N PRO A 298 0.92 8.23 35.66
CA PRO A 298 2.31 8.51 35.99
C PRO A 298 2.45 9.76 36.87
N THR A 299 3.34 9.73 37.85
CA THR A 299 3.76 10.92 38.62
C THR A 299 5.06 11.45 38.05
N VAL A 300 5.19 12.78 37.93
CA VAL A 300 6.36 13.43 37.33
C VAL A 300 7.01 14.38 38.34
N GLY A 301 8.29 14.15 38.64
CA GLY A 301 9.14 15.05 39.41
C GLY A 301 10.18 15.70 38.50
N VAL A 302 10.20 17.02 38.39
CA VAL A 302 11.23 17.75 37.63
C VAL A 302 12.48 17.90 38.50
N CYS A 303 13.57 17.26 38.07
CA CYS A 303 14.85 17.24 38.77
C CYS A 303 15.72 18.44 38.42
N GLN A 304 15.77 18.78 37.14
CA GLN A 304 16.54 19.90 36.63
C GLN A 304 15.98 20.33 35.28
N SER A 305 15.92 21.62 35.00
CA SER A 305 15.49 22.13 33.71
C SER A 305 16.66 22.52 32.81
N GLY A 306 16.40 22.64 31.51
CA GLY A 306 17.35 23.16 30.53
C GLY A 306 18.58 22.26 30.28
N GLN A 307 18.41 20.95 30.40
CA GLN A 307 19.43 19.98 30.00
C GLN A 307 19.61 19.98 28.49
N ALA A 308 20.83 19.64 28.06
CA ALA A 308 21.06 19.30 26.67
C ALA A 308 20.28 18.02 26.33
N LEU A 309 19.71 17.99 25.13
CA LEU A 309 19.04 16.80 24.63
C LEU A 309 20.09 15.77 24.19
N PRO A 310 19.81 14.46 24.32
CA PRO A 310 20.66 13.43 23.72
C PRO A 310 20.85 13.67 22.21
N GLU A 311 22.06 13.42 21.72
CA GLU A 311 22.35 13.49 20.29
C GLU A 311 21.49 12.46 19.54
N PRO A 312 20.87 12.84 18.41
CA PRO A 312 20.01 11.92 17.67
C PRO A 312 20.82 10.79 17.02
N VAL A 313 20.30 9.56 17.10
CA VAL A 313 20.90 8.41 16.43
C VAL A 313 20.60 8.47 14.93
N ALA A 314 21.62 8.41 14.08
CA ALA A 314 21.44 8.42 12.64
C ALA A 314 20.89 7.07 12.14
N VAL A 315 19.70 7.08 11.54
CA VAL A 315 19.10 5.92 10.88
C VAL A 315 19.47 5.95 9.39
N GLN A 316 19.90 4.81 8.86
CA GLN A 316 20.28 4.65 7.46
C GLN A 316 19.38 3.61 6.81
N PHE A 317 18.85 3.97 5.64
CA PHE A 317 18.12 3.08 4.74
C PHE A 317 19.06 2.59 3.61
N PRO A 318 18.85 1.37 3.09
CA PRO A 318 17.92 0.35 3.59
C PRO A 318 18.32 -0.14 5.00
N LEU A 319 17.32 -0.44 5.82
CA LEU A 319 17.53 -1.08 7.11
C LEU A 319 18.17 -2.46 6.93
N PRO A 320 19.05 -2.89 7.85
CA PRO A 320 19.68 -4.20 7.76
C PRO A 320 18.70 -5.37 8.01
N ALA A 321 17.62 -5.13 8.75
CA ALA A 321 16.55 -6.07 9.06
C ALA A 321 15.27 -5.31 9.45
N ALA A 322 14.12 -5.99 9.44
CA ALA A 322 12.81 -5.37 9.72
C ALA A 322 12.66 -4.90 11.19
N ASP A 323 13.40 -5.53 12.10
CA ASP A 323 13.44 -5.24 13.54
C ASP A 323 14.60 -4.32 13.93
N ALA A 324 15.36 -3.79 12.96
CA ALA A 324 16.55 -2.95 13.23
C ALA A 324 16.24 -1.62 13.93
N LEU A 325 14.97 -1.24 13.97
CA LEU A 325 14.47 -0.03 14.63
C LEU A 325 13.99 -0.26 16.05
N GLU A 326 13.82 -1.52 16.47
CA GLU A 326 13.34 -1.87 17.81
C GLU A 326 14.25 -1.31 18.93
N PRO A 327 15.59 -1.42 18.87
CA PRO A 327 16.46 -0.86 19.89
C PRO A 327 16.53 0.68 19.89
N LEU A 328 15.78 1.35 19.00
CA LEU A 328 15.70 2.80 18.90
C LEU A 328 14.32 3.34 19.30
N GLU A 329 13.42 2.47 19.75
CA GLU A 329 12.07 2.84 20.14
C GLU A 329 12.06 3.95 21.21
N GLY A 330 11.27 5.00 21.01
CA GLY A 330 11.21 6.17 21.90
C GLY A 330 12.45 7.06 21.92
N MET A 331 13.51 6.74 21.15
CA MET A 331 14.74 7.52 21.10
C MET A 331 14.70 8.63 20.05
N ARG A 332 15.48 9.69 20.27
CA ARG A 332 15.76 10.70 19.25
C ARG A 332 16.56 10.10 18.11
N VAL A 333 16.04 10.25 16.89
CA VAL A 333 16.66 9.79 15.65
C VAL A 333 16.81 10.93 14.64
N SER A 334 17.76 10.76 13.72
CA SER A 334 17.91 11.62 12.54
C SER A 334 17.94 10.79 11.26
N LEU A 335 17.36 11.33 10.19
CA LEU A 335 17.37 10.76 8.84
C LEU A 335 18.27 11.62 7.95
N PRO A 336 19.60 11.40 7.95
CA PRO A 336 20.54 12.27 7.23
C PRO A 336 20.49 12.11 5.71
N GLN A 337 19.87 11.03 5.21
CA GLN A 337 19.71 10.79 3.77
C GLN A 337 18.61 11.68 3.19
N THR A 338 18.73 12.02 1.91
CA THR A 338 17.62 12.56 1.13
C THR A 338 16.65 11.43 0.80
N LEU A 339 15.43 11.53 1.31
CA LEU A 339 14.34 10.59 1.07
C LEU A 339 13.26 11.26 0.22
N VAL A 340 12.46 10.44 -0.45
CA VAL A 340 11.37 10.87 -1.33
C VAL A 340 10.03 10.68 -0.61
N ILE A 341 9.13 11.67 -0.72
CA ILE A 341 7.74 11.51 -0.30
C ILE A 341 7.08 10.51 -1.25
N SER A 342 6.82 9.30 -0.76
CA SER A 342 6.40 8.17 -1.58
C SER A 342 4.94 7.79 -1.37
N GLU A 343 4.37 8.02 -0.18
CA GLU A 343 2.95 7.76 0.15
C GLU A 343 2.35 8.93 0.93
N TYR A 344 1.05 9.18 0.71
CA TYR A 344 0.28 10.26 1.31
C TYR A 344 -1.22 9.94 1.41
N PHE A 345 -1.62 8.67 1.27
CA PHE A 345 -3.01 8.22 1.41
C PHE A 345 -3.63 8.51 2.78
N ASN A 346 -2.84 8.54 3.85
CA ASN A 346 -3.32 8.86 5.20
C ASN A 346 -3.14 10.36 5.54
N TYR A 347 -2.69 11.18 4.59
CA TYR A 347 -2.27 12.54 4.90
C TYR A 347 -3.43 13.42 5.35
N ASP A 348 -4.55 13.41 4.64
CA ASP A 348 -5.74 14.20 4.97
C ASP A 348 -6.34 13.81 6.34
N ARG A 349 -6.34 12.51 6.63
CA ARG A 349 -6.98 11.94 7.81
C ARG A 349 -6.09 11.99 9.06
N PHE A 350 -4.80 11.74 8.93
CA PHE A 350 -3.89 11.55 10.07
C PHE A 350 -2.62 12.42 9.99
N GLY A 351 -2.42 13.21 8.93
CA GLY A 351 -1.19 13.98 8.76
C GLY A 351 0.04 13.13 8.41
N GLU A 352 -0.15 11.85 8.11
CA GLU A 352 0.91 10.87 7.84
C GLU A 352 1.38 10.90 6.38
N VAL A 353 2.69 10.88 6.18
CA VAL A 353 3.32 10.56 4.88
C VAL A 353 4.36 9.47 5.05
N VAL A 354 4.75 8.81 3.96
CA VAL A 354 5.89 7.87 3.97
C VAL A 354 7.05 8.47 3.20
N LEU A 355 8.23 8.39 3.80
CA LEU A 355 9.50 8.70 3.18
C LEU A 355 10.18 7.41 2.73
N GLY A 356 10.53 7.32 1.45
CA GLY A 356 11.22 6.18 0.85
C GLY A 356 12.61 6.54 0.33
N LEU A 357 13.57 5.64 0.48
CA LEU A 357 14.85 5.70 -0.22
C LEU A 357 14.72 4.99 -1.58
N PRO A 358 14.88 5.71 -2.70
CA PRO A 358 14.90 5.08 -4.01
C PRO A 358 16.10 4.14 -4.17
N LEU A 359 15.92 3.02 -4.87
CA LEU A 359 17.02 2.16 -5.25
C LEU A 359 17.88 2.80 -6.35
N ALA A 360 19.10 2.30 -6.54
CA ALA A 360 20.02 2.85 -7.53
C ALA A 360 19.40 2.85 -8.94
N GLY A 361 19.39 4.03 -9.58
CA GLY A 361 18.81 4.24 -10.91
C GLY A 361 17.32 4.60 -10.90
N GLN A 362 16.65 4.53 -9.75
CA GLN A 362 15.25 4.93 -9.59
C GLN A 362 15.13 6.33 -9.00
N SER A 363 14.09 7.08 -9.37
CA SER A 363 13.76 8.39 -8.79
C SER A 363 12.90 8.29 -7.54
N ARG A 364 12.25 7.15 -7.33
CA ARG A 364 11.31 6.82 -6.24
C ARG A 364 11.21 5.30 -6.12
N PRO A 365 10.63 4.75 -5.03
CA PRO A 365 10.31 3.33 -4.97
C PRO A 365 9.29 2.93 -6.06
N PHE A 366 9.54 1.83 -6.75
CA PHE A 366 8.65 1.27 -7.76
C PHE A 366 8.01 -0.04 -7.29
N THR A 367 6.78 -0.27 -7.74
CA THR A 367 6.08 -1.54 -7.52
C THR A 367 6.89 -2.65 -8.16
N PRO A 368 7.13 -3.79 -7.50
CA PRO A 368 8.09 -4.77 -8.01
C PRO A 368 7.78 -5.27 -9.42
N THR A 369 6.54 -5.64 -9.70
CA THR A 369 6.11 -6.12 -11.02
C THR A 369 5.96 -5.02 -12.08
N ALA A 370 6.35 -3.78 -11.76
CA ALA A 370 6.52 -2.69 -12.73
C ALA A 370 7.97 -2.55 -13.23
N VAL A 371 8.92 -3.32 -12.67
CA VAL A 371 10.35 -3.22 -13.03
C VAL A 371 11.10 -4.56 -13.04
N VAL A 372 10.49 -5.63 -12.54
CA VAL A 372 11.03 -6.99 -12.58
C VAL A 372 9.92 -8.01 -12.83
N ASP A 373 10.30 -9.18 -13.34
CA ASP A 373 9.34 -10.26 -13.55
C ASP A 373 8.73 -10.78 -12.23
N PRO A 374 7.46 -11.23 -12.26
CA PRO A 374 6.80 -11.90 -11.15
C PRO A 374 7.59 -13.08 -10.56
N GLY A 375 7.31 -13.39 -9.31
CA GLY A 375 7.92 -14.50 -8.57
C GLY A 375 9.10 -14.05 -7.70
N PRO A 376 10.17 -14.86 -7.60
CA PRO A 376 11.30 -14.55 -6.70
C PRO A 376 11.91 -13.15 -6.86
N PRO A 377 12.11 -12.60 -8.09
CA PRO A 377 12.63 -11.24 -8.25
C PRO A 377 11.70 -10.17 -7.64
N ALA A 378 10.39 -10.28 -7.88
CA ALA A 378 9.40 -9.36 -7.32
C ALA A 378 9.34 -9.43 -5.79
N VAL A 379 9.39 -10.64 -5.21
CA VAL A 379 9.42 -10.84 -3.75
C VAL A 379 10.68 -10.26 -3.12
N GLU A 380 11.84 -10.45 -3.76
CA GLU A 380 13.10 -9.88 -3.28
C GLU A 380 13.08 -8.35 -3.32
N LEU A 381 12.56 -7.75 -4.40
CA LEU A 381 12.42 -6.30 -4.51
C LEU A 381 11.41 -5.74 -3.51
N ALA A 382 10.27 -6.41 -3.28
CA ALA A 382 9.30 -6.03 -2.26
C ALA A 382 9.94 -5.96 -0.86
N ALA A 383 10.75 -6.97 -0.51
CA ALA A 383 11.48 -6.99 0.76
C ALA A 383 12.50 -5.83 0.88
N ARG A 384 13.18 -5.48 -0.21
CA ARG A 384 14.09 -4.31 -0.24
C ARG A 384 13.35 -3.00 -0.08
N ASN A 385 12.21 -2.83 -0.74
CA ASN A 385 11.37 -1.63 -0.62
C ASN A 385 10.83 -1.47 0.81
N ALA A 386 10.40 -2.57 1.44
CA ALA A 386 9.94 -2.58 2.83
C ALA A 386 11.03 -2.13 3.83
N LEU A 387 12.29 -2.49 3.58
CA LEU A 387 13.44 -2.05 4.38
C LEU A 387 13.90 -0.62 4.05
N SER A 388 13.35 0.03 3.02
CA SER A 388 13.82 1.32 2.51
C SER A 388 12.82 2.45 2.74
N ARG A 389 11.93 2.34 3.73
CA ARG A 389 10.89 3.33 3.99
C ARG A 389 10.61 3.54 5.48
N ILE A 390 10.07 4.70 5.82
CA ILE A 390 9.63 5.07 7.17
C ILE A 390 8.46 6.04 7.11
N THR A 391 7.52 5.93 8.05
CA THR A 391 6.42 6.90 8.18
C THR A 391 6.91 8.16 8.88
N LEU A 392 6.52 9.32 8.38
CA LEU A 392 6.65 10.61 9.04
C LEU A 392 5.25 11.06 9.45
N ASP A 393 5.06 11.32 10.74
CA ASP A 393 3.76 11.57 11.35
C ASP A 393 3.66 13.02 11.88
N ASP A 394 2.52 13.42 12.45
CA ASP A 394 2.21 14.79 12.86
C ASP A 394 2.14 15.03 14.38
N GLY A 395 2.39 13.99 15.19
CA GLY A 395 2.33 14.02 16.65
C GLY A 395 0.91 13.97 17.22
N SER A 396 -0.08 13.47 16.48
CA SER A 396 -1.50 13.52 16.86
C SER A 396 -2.27 12.26 16.51
N THR A 397 -3.17 11.83 17.40
CA THR A 397 -4.17 10.80 17.07
C THR A 397 -5.48 11.40 16.52
N THR A 398 -5.52 12.70 16.27
CA THR A 398 -6.73 13.42 15.84
C THR A 398 -7.00 13.13 14.37
N GLN A 399 -8.21 12.63 14.08
CA GLN A 399 -8.64 12.47 12.69
C GLN A 399 -9.06 13.80 12.07
N ASN A 400 -8.72 13.99 10.81
CA ASN A 400 -9.11 15.12 9.96
C ASN A 400 -8.73 16.47 10.61
N PRO A 401 -7.44 16.67 10.95
CA PRO A 401 -7.01 17.86 11.67
C PRO A 401 -7.27 19.12 10.83
N ALA A 402 -7.78 20.16 11.49
CA ALA A 402 -8.06 21.45 10.83
C ALA A 402 -6.83 22.08 10.15
N VAL A 403 -5.63 21.73 10.60
CA VAL A 403 -4.38 22.19 10.01
C VAL A 403 -3.49 20.99 9.77
N LEU A 404 -3.27 20.67 8.50
CA LEU A 404 -2.27 19.69 8.08
C LEU A 404 -0.88 20.31 8.08
N ARG A 405 0.13 19.59 8.58
CA ARG A 405 1.52 20.05 8.56
C ARG A 405 2.19 19.62 7.27
N HIS A 406 2.87 20.54 6.60
CA HIS A 406 3.70 20.20 5.46
C HIS A 406 4.88 19.31 5.94
N PRO A 407 5.09 18.12 5.35
CA PRO A 407 6.01 17.10 5.88
C PRO A 407 7.47 17.55 5.93
N GLY A 408 7.86 18.46 5.04
CA GLY A 408 9.18 19.08 5.05
C GLY A 408 9.38 20.15 6.13
N ASN A 409 8.77 21.33 5.92
CA ASN A 409 9.04 22.52 6.74
C ASN A 409 8.17 22.65 8.02
N GLY A 410 7.23 21.73 8.26
CA GLY A 410 6.34 21.73 9.42
C GLY A 410 5.32 22.87 9.49
N GLN A 411 5.27 23.76 8.48
CA GLN A 411 4.30 24.86 8.39
C GLN A 411 2.95 24.34 7.87
N PRO A 412 1.85 25.07 8.06
CA PRO A 412 0.54 24.69 7.53
C PRO A 412 0.58 24.39 6.02
N PHE A 413 0.05 23.23 5.63
CA PHE A 413 -0.16 22.87 4.23
C PHE A 413 -1.22 23.77 3.59
N GLY A 414 -1.01 24.13 2.32
CA GLY A 414 -1.96 24.93 1.55
C GLY A 414 -1.50 25.14 0.12
N SER A 415 -2.29 25.87 -0.67
CA SER A 415 -2.03 26.08 -2.10
C SER A 415 -0.67 26.74 -2.43
N THR A 416 -0.09 27.50 -1.50
CA THR A 416 1.26 28.09 -1.65
C THR A 416 2.34 27.37 -0.84
N ASN A 417 1.97 26.35 -0.07
CA ASN A 417 2.87 25.52 0.74
C ASN A 417 2.39 24.06 0.66
N SER A 418 2.47 23.48 -0.54
CA SER A 418 2.09 22.11 -0.84
C SER A 418 3.31 21.25 -1.16
N PHE A 419 3.09 19.94 -1.22
CA PHE A 419 4.04 18.96 -1.74
C PHE A 419 3.37 18.07 -2.78
N ARG A 420 4.19 17.37 -3.55
CA ARG A 420 3.80 16.29 -4.46
C ARG A 420 4.58 15.03 -4.14
N GLY A 421 4.01 13.88 -4.48
CA GLY A 421 4.75 12.61 -4.51
C GLY A 421 6.00 12.77 -5.36
N GLY A 422 7.13 12.24 -4.93
CA GLY A 422 8.42 12.46 -5.60
C GLY A 422 9.23 13.66 -5.10
N ASP A 423 8.64 14.60 -4.35
CA ASP A 423 9.41 15.65 -3.68
C ASP A 423 10.32 15.06 -2.59
N THR A 424 11.37 15.78 -2.21
CA THR A 424 12.39 15.25 -1.31
C THR A 424 12.43 15.95 0.05
N VAL A 425 12.74 15.16 1.08
CA VAL A 425 12.96 15.60 2.46
C VAL A 425 14.32 15.06 2.93
N THR A 426 15.15 15.92 3.52
CA THR A 426 16.49 15.59 4.02
C THR A 426 16.64 16.06 5.47
N GLY A 427 17.31 15.28 6.30
CA GLY A 427 17.70 15.72 7.65
C GLY A 427 16.56 15.80 8.66
N VAL A 428 15.52 14.96 8.51
CA VAL A 428 14.44 14.85 9.51
C VAL A 428 15.05 14.51 10.87
N THR A 429 14.64 15.22 11.92
CA THR A 429 15.00 14.91 13.30
C THR A 429 13.74 14.80 14.14
N GLY A 430 13.60 13.69 14.85
CA GLY A 430 12.39 13.41 15.62
C GLY A 430 12.60 12.32 16.65
N VAL A 431 11.51 11.91 17.30
CA VAL A 431 11.50 10.73 18.15
C VAL A 431 10.91 9.57 17.36
N LEU A 432 11.56 8.41 17.41
CA LEU A 432 11.04 7.20 16.79
C LEU A 432 9.97 6.58 17.69
N ASP A 433 8.82 6.24 17.14
CA ASP A 433 7.83 5.42 17.82
C ASP A 433 7.38 4.25 16.96
N GLN A 434 6.79 3.25 17.60
CA GLN A 434 6.15 2.13 16.92
C GLN A 434 4.67 2.10 17.31
N THR A 435 3.79 2.57 16.44
CA THR A 435 2.35 2.60 16.71
C THR A 435 1.55 2.24 15.46
N PHE A 436 0.37 1.66 15.68
CA PHE A 436 -0.53 1.20 14.60
C PHE A 436 0.12 0.22 13.60
N GLY A 437 1.12 -0.55 14.06
CA GLY A 437 1.78 -1.59 13.26
C GLY A 437 2.90 -1.09 12.35
N ALA A 438 3.38 0.15 12.51
CA ALA A 438 4.50 0.70 11.76
C ALA A 438 5.44 1.53 12.65
N TYR A 439 6.74 1.51 12.33
CA TYR A 439 7.67 2.51 12.86
C TYR A 439 7.44 3.85 12.17
N ARG A 440 7.48 4.92 12.96
CA ARG A 440 7.28 6.29 12.50
C ARG A 440 8.17 7.26 13.26
N VAL A 441 8.45 8.40 12.64
CA VAL A 441 9.17 9.50 13.26
C VAL A 441 8.19 10.62 13.58
N GLN A 442 8.13 11.02 14.85
CA GLN A 442 7.45 12.23 15.30
C GLN A 442 8.41 13.42 15.19
N PRO A 443 8.25 14.32 14.20
CA PRO A 443 9.22 15.36 13.91
C PRO A 443 9.25 16.40 15.04
N THR A 444 10.44 16.67 15.58
CA THR A 444 10.64 17.68 16.64
C THR A 444 11.00 19.07 16.10
N GLY A 445 11.06 19.21 14.77
CA GLY A 445 11.40 20.43 14.07
C GLY A 445 11.29 20.25 12.55
N PRO A 446 11.47 21.34 11.78
CA PRO A 446 11.46 21.28 10.32
C PRO A 446 12.65 20.49 9.78
N ALA A 447 12.47 19.89 8.61
CA ALA A 447 13.50 19.27 7.78
C ALA A 447 13.77 20.10 6.52
N ASP A 448 14.83 19.76 5.79
CA ASP A 448 15.13 20.38 4.49
C ASP A 448 14.23 19.77 3.42
N TYR A 449 13.42 20.62 2.78
CA TYR A 449 12.49 20.25 1.73
C TYR A 449 12.90 20.82 0.38
N ALA A 450 12.80 20.00 -0.66
CA ALA A 450 12.93 20.45 -2.04
C ALA A 450 11.79 19.94 -2.90
N ALA A 451 11.06 20.90 -3.50
CA ALA A 451 10.04 20.67 -4.52
C ALA A 451 10.74 20.35 -5.86
N VAL A 452 11.05 19.07 -6.07
CA VAL A 452 11.78 18.58 -7.25
C VAL A 452 10.85 17.96 -8.29
N ASN A 453 9.58 17.74 -7.94
CA ASN A 453 8.53 17.30 -8.86
C ASN A 453 7.47 18.40 -9.05
N PRO A 454 7.75 19.46 -9.82
CA PRO A 454 6.77 20.52 -10.05
C PRO A 454 5.58 20.03 -10.89
N ARG A 455 4.39 20.60 -10.65
CA ARG A 455 3.20 20.35 -11.47
C ARG A 455 3.50 20.62 -12.96
N PRO A 456 3.18 19.69 -13.89
CA PRO A 456 3.38 19.94 -15.30
C PRO A 456 2.39 20.98 -15.85
N ASP A 457 2.90 21.96 -16.60
CA ASP A 457 2.10 23.02 -17.22
C ASP A 457 1.24 22.54 -18.41
N SER A 458 1.63 21.42 -19.04
CA SER A 458 0.96 20.85 -20.21
C SER A 458 1.06 19.33 -20.24
N PRO A 459 0.20 18.63 -21.01
CA PRO A 459 0.35 17.21 -21.30
C PRO A 459 1.68 16.88 -21.99
N PRO A 460 2.12 15.61 -21.98
CA PRO A 460 3.31 15.18 -22.69
C PRO A 460 3.21 15.49 -24.19
N ALA A 461 4.33 15.90 -24.79
CA ALA A 461 4.41 16.23 -26.20
C ALA A 461 4.49 14.96 -27.05
N VAL A 462 3.33 14.38 -27.37
CA VAL A 462 3.27 13.10 -28.10
C VAL A 462 3.36 13.24 -29.63
N GLY A 463 3.19 14.45 -30.17
CA GLY A 463 3.17 14.70 -31.61
C GLY A 463 1.98 14.03 -32.32
N GLY A 464 2.18 13.69 -33.60
CA GLY A 464 1.17 13.05 -34.44
C GLY A 464 0.07 13.98 -34.94
N SER A 465 -0.60 13.56 -36.00
CA SER A 465 -1.77 14.24 -36.59
C SER A 465 -3.08 13.85 -35.92
N THR A 466 -3.07 12.83 -35.07
CA THR A 466 -4.21 12.41 -34.24
C THR A 466 -3.72 12.02 -32.86
N ARG A 467 -4.37 12.54 -31.81
CA ARG A 467 -4.08 12.21 -30.41
C ARG A 467 -5.15 11.29 -29.85
N VAL A 468 -4.74 10.20 -29.22
CA VAL A 468 -5.64 9.27 -28.51
C VAL A 468 -5.26 9.27 -27.04
N ALA A 469 -6.25 9.41 -26.15
CA ALA A 469 -6.03 9.39 -24.72
C ALA A 469 -6.82 8.27 -24.02
N SER A 470 -6.37 7.90 -22.82
CA SER A 470 -7.12 7.12 -21.84
C SER A 470 -7.19 7.90 -20.53
N GLN A 471 -8.38 7.95 -19.92
CA GLN A 471 -8.59 8.60 -18.63
C GLN A 471 -9.54 7.76 -17.76
N ASN A 472 -9.03 7.26 -16.65
CA ASN A 472 -9.88 6.88 -15.52
C ASN A 472 -10.45 8.15 -14.88
N VAL A 473 -11.78 8.25 -14.75
CA VAL A 473 -12.45 9.44 -14.20
C VAL A 473 -12.93 9.25 -12.76
N LEU A 474 -12.40 8.25 -12.04
CA LEU A 474 -12.61 8.02 -10.61
C LEU A 474 -14.10 7.92 -10.22
N ASN A 475 -14.80 6.94 -10.78
CA ASN A 475 -16.23 6.69 -10.56
C ASN A 475 -17.10 7.92 -10.85
N TYR A 476 -17.09 8.41 -12.09
CA TYR A 476 -17.94 9.55 -12.48
C TYR A 476 -19.39 9.10 -12.69
N PHE A 477 -20.17 9.21 -11.63
CA PHE A 477 -21.59 8.87 -11.59
C PHE A 477 -22.43 10.13 -11.49
N LEU A 478 -23.48 10.21 -12.30
CA LEU A 478 -24.44 11.31 -12.23
C LEU A 478 -25.53 11.04 -11.20
N THR A 479 -25.76 9.77 -10.87
CA THR A 479 -26.63 9.36 -9.77
C THR A 479 -25.88 9.54 -8.46
N VAL A 480 -26.24 10.62 -7.74
CA VAL A 480 -25.76 10.90 -6.38
C VAL A 480 -26.46 10.00 -5.37
N ASP A 481 -25.69 9.40 -4.47
CA ASP A 481 -26.17 8.58 -3.36
C ASP A 481 -25.41 8.99 -2.09
N ASP A 482 -26.14 9.45 -1.07
CA ASP A 482 -25.54 9.94 0.18
C ASP A 482 -25.10 8.82 1.13
N GLY A 483 -25.16 7.56 0.68
CA GLY A 483 -24.83 6.38 1.45
C GLY A 483 -25.81 6.08 2.58
N THR A 484 -26.87 6.89 2.76
CA THR A 484 -27.95 6.68 3.73
C THR A 484 -29.16 6.01 3.10
N THR A 485 -29.29 6.10 1.78
CA THR A 485 -30.30 5.37 1.04
C THR A 485 -29.88 3.90 1.01
N ALA A 486 -30.68 2.99 1.59
CA ALA A 486 -30.49 1.54 1.47
C ALA A 486 -30.74 1.02 0.02
N GLY A 487 -30.49 1.87 -0.97
CA GLY A 487 -30.92 1.77 -2.34
C GLY A 487 -29.76 1.41 -3.24
N ARG A 488 -29.64 0.12 -3.50
CA ARG A 488 -28.93 -0.40 -4.65
C ARG A 488 -29.63 0.06 -5.94
N ILE A 489 -29.43 1.29 -6.38
CA ILE A 489 -30.16 1.93 -7.49
C ILE A 489 -29.34 2.06 -8.77
N CYS A 490 -28.03 1.86 -8.68
CA CYS A 490 -27.10 1.97 -9.79
C CYS A 490 -26.90 0.63 -10.53
N GLY A 491 -26.31 0.75 -11.72
CA GLY A 491 -25.97 -0.35 -12.61
C GLY A 491 -27.12 -0.85 -13.49
N PRO A 492 -26.83 -1.78 -14.42
CA PRO A 492 -27.77 -2.19 -15.48
C PRO A 492 -29.10 -2.71 -14.96
N ALA A 493 -29.07 -3.46 -13.85
CA ALA A 493 -30.25 -4.03 -13.21
C ALA A 493 -30.80 -3.16 -12.05
N ARG A 494 -30.20 -1.99 -11.78
CA ARG A 494 -30.55 -1.11 -10.65
C ARG A 494 -30.62 -1.89 -9.33
N ASN A 495 -29.52 -2.57 -9.05
CA ASN A 495 -29.35 -3.45 -7.90
C ASN A 495 -27.91 -3.42 -7.38
N GLN A 496 -27.16 -2.35 -7.65
CA GLN A 496 -25.82 -2.12 -7.14
C GLN A 496 -25.74 -0.74 -6.48
N GLU A 497 -24.80 -0.60 -5.55
CA GLU A 497 -24.50 0.68 -4.93
C GLU A 497 -23.97 1.66 -5.97
N CYS A 498 -24.35 2.93 -5.84
CA CYS A 498 -23.73 3.99 -6.60
C CYS A 498 -22.30 4.23 -6.10
N ARG A 499 -21.44 4.74 -6.97
CA ARG A 499 -20.01 4.96 -6.69
C ARG A 499 -19.67 6.35 -7.21
N GLY A 500 -18.94 7.18 -6.48
CA GLY A 500 -18.61 8.53 -6.93
C GLY A 500 -19.01 9.57 -5.90
N ALA A 501 -19.50 10.72 -6.37
CA ALA A 501 -19.95 11.82 -5.52
C ALA A 501 -21.15 11.43 -4.65
N ASP A 502 -21.02 11.69 -3.34
CA ASP A 502 -22.03 11.42 -2.32
C ASP A 502 -23.03 12.59 -2.19
N ASN A 503 -22.71 13.75 -2.78
CA ASN A 503 -23.62 14.90 -2.87
C ASN A 503 -23.44 15.73 -4.16
N ALA A 504 -24.34 16.70 -4.38
CA ALA A 504 -24.33 17.53 -5.58
C ALA A 504 -23.12 18.49 -5.68
N ASP A 505 -22.53 18.89 -4.55
CA ASP A 505 -21.33 19.75 -4.55
C ASP A 505 -20.11 18.94 -5.00
N GLU A 506 -19.92 17.74 -4.45
CA GLU A 506 -18.89 16.81 -4.89
C GLU A 506 -19.02 16.47 -6.38
N LEU A 507 -20.24 16.24 -6.88
CA LEU A 507 -20.46 15.97 -8.31
C LEU A 507 -20.03 17.16 -9.17
N ALA A 508 -20.33 18.39 -8.74
CA ALA A 508 -19.92 19.59 -9.44
C ALA A 508 -18.39 19.79 -9.42
N ARG A 509 -17.75 19.52 -8.27
CA ARG A 509 -16.29 19.54 -8.09
C ARG A 509 -15.60 18.52 -9.00
N GLN A 510 -16.05 17.27 -8.94
CA GLN A 510 -15.52 16.16 -9.74
C GLN A 510 -15.64 16.46 -11.23
N ARG A 511 -16.83 16.84 -11.68
CA ARG A 511 -17.10 17.24 -13.07
C ARG A 511 -16.18 18.37 -13.53
N THR A 512 -15.96 19.37 -12.68
CA THR A 512 -15.08 20.51 -13.00
C THR A 512 -13.64 20.06 -13.25
N LYS A 513 -13.09 19.21 -12.37
CA LYS A 513 -11.74 18.66 -12.52
C LYS A 513 -11.62 17.76 -13.76
N ILE A 514 -12.57 16.85 -13.98
CA ILE A 514 -12.58 15.96 -15.17
C ILE A 514 -12.62 16.79 -16.45
N LEU A 515 -13.49 17.80 -16.54
CA LEU A 515 -13.54 18.67 -17.71
C LEU A 515 -12.22 19.41 -17.91
N ALA A 516 -11.57 19.88 -16.83
CA ALA A 516 -10.26 20.53 -16.91
C ALA A 516 -9.19 19.60 -17.47
N ALA A 517 -9.11 18.36 -16.97
CA ALA A 517 -8.21 17.32 -17.48
C ALA A 517 -8.47 16.99 -18.96
N LEU A 518 -9.72 16.67 -19.33
CA LEU A 518 -10.09 16.33 -20.71
C LEU A 518 -9.84 17.48 -21.70
N GLY A 519 -10.14 18.72 -21.27
CA GLY A 519 -9.85 19.90 -22.08
C GLY A 519 -8.35 20.19 -22.22
N GLY A 520 -7.56 19.90 -21.19
CA GLY A 520 -6.11 20.05 -21.19
C GLY A 520 -5.39 19.03 -22.06
N LEU A 521 -5.82 17.76 -22.01
CA LEU A 521 -5.32 16.67 -22.87
C LEU A 521 -5.46 17.01 -24.37
N ASP A 522 -6.55 17.70 -24.72
CA ASP A 522 -6.86 18.14 -26.09
C ASP A 522 -6.80 16.97 -27.11
N ALA A 523 -7.16 15.75 -26.69
CA ALA A 523 -7.11 14.57 -27.53
C ALA A 523 -8.24 14.54 -28.58
N ASP A 524 -8.00 13.85 -29.70
CA ASP A 524 -9.00 13.69 -30.77
C ASP A 524 -9.91 12.48 -30.54
N VAL A 525 -9.42 11.48 -29.80
CA VAL A 525 -10.16 10.31 -29.30
C VAL A 525 -9.81 10.10 -27.83
N VAL A 526 -10.79 9.83 -26.97
CA VAL A 526 -10.57 9.57 -25.54
C VAL A 526 -11.33 8.32 -25.12
N GLY A 527 -10.61 7.31 -24.62
CA GLY A 527 -11.16 6.21 -23.83
C GLY A 527 -11.40 6.66 -22.39
N LEU A 528 -12.64 6.50 -21.90
CA LEU A 528 -13.02 6.83 -20.53
C LEU A 528 -13.25 5.55 -19.73
N LEU A 529 -12.76 5.53 -18.50
CA LEU A 529 -12.96 4.42 -17.56
C LEU A 529 -13.69 4.92 -16.31
N GLU A 530 -14.33 4.01 -15.58
CA GLU A 530 -15.10 4.33 -14.37
C GLU A 530 -16.31 5.26 -14.59
N LEU A 531 -17.04 5.09 -15.71
CA LEU A 531 -18.32 5.76 -15.95
C LEU A 531 -19.49 4.97 -15.38
N GLU A 532 -20.53 5.67 -14.89
CA GLU A 532 -21.79 5.02 -14.52
C GLU A 532 -22.45 4.24 -15.68
N ASN A 533 -23.01 3.08 -15.33
CA ASN A 533 -23.67 2.12 -16.23
C ASN A 533 -25.15 1.88 -15.88
N THR A 534 -25.90 2.95 -15.59
CA THR A 534 -27.32 2.88 -15.22
C THR A 534 -28.21 3.18 -16.43
N PRO A 535 -29.27 2.39 -16.70
CA PRO A 535 -30.18 2.67 -17.82
C PRO A 535 -30.83 4.05 -17.72
N GLY A 536 -30.66 4.86 -18.77
CA GLY A 536 -31.17 6.23 -18.86
C GLY A 536 -30.26 7.30 -18.27
N VAL A 537 -29.06 6.94 -17.81
CA VAL A 537 -28.03 7.87 -17.30
C VAL A 537 -26.82 7.82 -18.22
N ASP A 538 -26.37 8.99 -18.70
CA ASP A 538 -25.26 9.06 -19.65
C ASP A 538 -24.17 10.07 -19.22
N PRO A 539 -23.21 9.64 -18.38
CA PRO A 539 -22.08 10.48 -17.97
C PRO A 539 -21.18 10.91 -19.15
N ALA A 540 -21.08 10.12 -20.24
CA ALA A 540 -20.27 10.50 -21.39
C ALA A 540 -20.89 11.70 -22.13
N ALA A 541 -22.22 11.70 -22.31
CA ALA A 541 -22.94 12.83 -22.89
C ALA A 541 -22.85 14.09 -22.01
N ASP A 542 -22.89 13.95 -20.68
CA ASP A 542 -22.70 15.10 -19.78
C ASP A 542 -21.31 15.73 -19.93
N LEU A 543 -20.25 14.92 -19.99
CA LEU A 543 -18.89 15.40 -20.22
C LEU A 543 -18.75 16.08 -21.60
N VAL A 544 -19.34 15.51 -22.65
CA VAL A 544 -19.39 16.13 -23.98
C VAL A 544 -20.08 17.49 -23.94
N ALA A 545 -21.23 17.59 -23.25
CA ALA A 545 -21.94 18.86 -23.11
C ALA A 545 -21.08 19.90 -22.37
N GLY A 546 -20.39 19.49 -21.30
CA GLY A 546 -19.46 20.34 -20.54
C GLY A 546 -18.27 20.82 -21.36
N LEU A 547 -17.64 19.93 -22.13
CA LEU A 547 -16.53 20.26 -23.03
C LEU A 547 -16.97 21.24 -24.13
N ASN A 548 -18.11 20.96 -24.77
CA ASN A 548 -18.63 21.78 -25.87
C ASN A 548 -19.13 23.15 -25.44
N ALA A 549 -19.45 23.33 -24.16
CA ALA A 549 -19.83 24.63 -23.59
C ALA A 549 -18.62 25.56 -23.32
N ARG A 550 -17.38 25.05 -23.41
CA ARG A 550 -16.18 25.86 -23.14
C ARG A 550 -15.90 26.87 -24.26
N PRO A 551 -15.42 28.08 -23.94
CA PRO A 551 -15.02 29.06 -24.95
C PRO A 551 -13.94 28.51 -25.89
N GLY A 552 -14.17 28.60 -27.19
CA GLY A 552 -13.21 28.13 -28.21
C GLY A 552 -13.14 26.60 -28.37
N ALA A 553 -14.06 25.85 -27.74
CA ALA A 553 -14.08 24.40 -27.82
C ALA A 553 -14.18 23.90 -29.27
N GLN A 554 -13.37 22.90 -29.59
CA GLN A 554 -13.61 22.02 -30.73
C GLN A 554 -14.64 20.98 -30.30
N PRO A 555 -15.80 20.86 -30.99
CA PRO A 555 -16.86 19.99 -30.52
C PRO A 555 -16.42 18.53 -30.40
N TYR A 556 -16.76 17.91 -29.28
CA TYR A 556 -16.71 16.46 -29.08
C TYR A 556 -18.09 15.84 -29.31
N ALA A 557 -18.08 14.54 -29.61
CA ALA A 557 -19.21 13.63 -29.57
C ALA A 557 -18.81 12.37 -28.79
N SER A 558 -19.80 11.62 -28.29
CA SER A 558 -19.60 10.32 -27.65
C SER A 558 -20.07 9.19 -28.57
N VAL A 559 -19.51 8.00 -28.38
CA VAL A 559 -20.10 6.75 -28.88
C VAL A 559 -21.15 6.29 -27.87
N ASP A 560 -22.43 6.38 -28.23
CA ASP A 560 -23.53 5.92 -27.39
C ASP A 560 -23.65 4.40 -27.45
N THR A 561 -23.22 3.74 -26.39
CA THR A 561 -23.27 2.29 -26.24
C THR A 561 -24.53 1.79 -25.52
N GLY A 562 -25.32 2.69 -24.91
CA GLY A 562 -26.24 2.31 -23.85
C GLY A 562 -25.53 1.61 -22.69
N VAL A 563 -26.23 0.71 -21.99
CA VAL A 563 -25.57 -0.10 -20.95
C VAL A 563 -24.79 -1.26 -21.56
N ILE A 564 -23.59 -1.53 -21.05
CA ILE A 564 -22.75 -2.66 -21.47
C ILE A 564 -22.28 -3.44 -20.24
N GLY A 565 -22.36 -4.78 -20.30
CA GLY A 565 -21.98 -5.64 -19.18
C GLY A 565 -22.95 -5.57 -17.99
N GLY A 566 -22.51 -6.09 -16.84
CA GLY A 566 -23.35 -6.24 -15.64
C GLY A 566 -22.98 -5.34 -14.45
N ASP A 567 -21.79 -4.72 -14.42
CA ASP A 567 -21.35 -3.89 -13.28
C ASP A 567 -21.91 -2.46 -13.36
N ALA A 568 -21.97 -1.76 -12.23
CA ALA A 568 -22.35 -0.35 -12.14
C ALA A 568 -21.39 0.60 -12.88
N ILE A 569 -20.18 0.14 -13.20
CA ILE A 569 -19.17 0.84 -13.99
C ILE A 569 -19.13 0.31 -15.43
N ARG A 570 -18.99 1.20 -16.41
CA ARG A 570 -18.64 0.90 -17.81
C ARG A 570 -17.47 1.75 -18.29
N VAL A 571 -16.91 1.34 -19.44
CA VAL A 571 -16.03 2.17 -20.25
C VAL A 571 -16.85 3.05 -21.21
N GLY A 572 -16.25 4.11 -21.73
CA GLY A 572 -16.84 5.00 -22.74
C GLY A 572 -15.82 5.51 -23.73
N LEU A 573 -16.29 6.18 -24.78
CA LEU A 573 -15.42 6.73 -25.82
C LEU A 573 -15.94 8.08 -26.31
N LEU A 574 -15.08 9.10 -26.24
CA LEU A 574 -15.30 10.43 -26.82
C LEU A 574 -14.42 10.61 -28.06
N TYR A 575 -14.88 11.42 -29.01
CA TYR A 575 -14.09 11.76 -30.18
C TYR A 575 -14.43 13.17 -30.70
N ARG A 576 -13.50 13.76 -31.44
CA ARG A 576 -13.66 15.06 -32.09
C ARG A 576 -14.06 14.85 -33.56
N PRO A 577 -15.31 15.15 -33.96
CA PRO A 577 -15.75 14.93 -35.34
C PRO A 577 -14.97 15.73 -36.40
N SER A 578 -14.33 16.84 -36.03
CA SER A 578 -13.47 17.59 -36.94
C SER A 578 -12.13 16.92 -37.23
N ALA A 579 -11.69 15.98 -36.38
CA ALA A 579 -10.41 15.27 -36.53
C ALA A 579 -10.57 13.83 -37.00
N VAL A 580 -11.61 13.13 -36.53
CA VAL A 580 -11.87 11.74 -36.85
C VAL A 580 -13.36 11.47 -37.07
N GLN A 581 -13.67 10.41 -37.83
CA GLN A 581 -15.03 9.93 -38.07
C GLN A 581 -15.11 8.44 -37.74
N PRO A 582 -16.12 7.99 -36.96
CA PRO A 582 -16.31 6.58 -36.70
C PRO A 582 -16.62 5.82 -38.01
N VAL A 583 -16.01 4.67 -38.19
CA VAL A 583 -16.25 3.75 -39.32
C VAL A 583 -17.04 2.56 -38.81
N GLY A 584 -18.23 2.33 -39.38
CA GLY A 584 -19.12 1.27 -38.94
C GLY A 584 -19.71 1.53 -37.54
N GLY A 585 -20.33 0.51 -36.95
CA GLY A 585 -20.81 0.55 -35.57
C GLY A 585 -19.77 0.02 -34.58
N PHE A 586 -19.83 0.50 -33.34
CA PHE A 586 -19.00 -0.03 -32.27
C PHE A 586 -19.25 -1.51 -32.02
N GLN A 587 -18.27 -2.18 -31.43
CA GLN A 587 -18.32 -3.59 -31.06
C GLN A 587 -17.95 -3.76 -29.58
N ILE A 588 -18.42 -4.85 -28.99
CA ILE A 588 -18.16 -5.20 -27.59
C ILE A 588 -17.50 -6.57 -27.52
N LEU A 589 -16.42 -6.68 -26.76
CA LEU A 589 -15.91 -7.97 -26.28
C LEU A 589 -16.52 -8.28 -24.92
N ASP A 590 -17.19 -9.42 -24.83
CA ASP A 590 -17.75 -9.99 -23.62
C ASP A 590 -17.71 -11.52 -23.71
N SER A 591 -18.28 -12.21 -22.71
CA SER A 591 -18.30 -13.67 -22.66
C SER A 591 -19.08 -14.33 -23.81
N THR A 592 -19.94 -13.58 -24.51
CA THR A 592 -20.69 -14.07 -25.68
C THR A 592 -19.84 -14.13 -26.94
N LYS A 593 -18.73 -13.37 -26.98
CA LYS A 593 -17.77 -13.35 -28.10
C LYS A 593 -16.60 -14.29 -27.86
N ASP A 594 -16.09 -14.32 -26.63
CA ASP A 594 -15.06 -15.27 -26.19
C ASP A 594 -15.34 -15.66 -24.75
N GLN A 595 -15.65 -16.94 -24.51
CA GLN A 595 -15.99 -17.45 -23.18
C GLN A 595 -14.84 -17.35 -22.17
N ALA A 596 -13.59 -17.18 -22.63
CA ALA A 596 -12.45 -16.91 -21.75
C ALA A 596 -12.48 -15.49 -21.14
N PHE A 597 -13.25 -14.57 -21.75
CA PHE A 597 -13.47 -13.24 -21.20
C PHE A 597 -14.58 -13.27 -20.14
N ILE A 598 -14.19 -13.35 -18.86
CA ILE A 598 -15.13 -13.36 -17.74
C ILE A 598 -15.61 -11.92 -17.47
N ASP A 599 -16.74 -11.55 -18.07
CA ASP A 599 -17.37 -10.22 -18.00
C ASP A 599 -18.16 -9.95 -16.71
N THR A 600 -18.27 -10.94 -15.82
CA THR A 600 -18.69 -10.74 -14.41
C THR A 600 -17.55 -10.21 -13.55
N ALA A 601 -16.30 -10.31 -14.02
CA ALA A 601 -15.11 -9.78 -13.37
C ALA A 601 -14.57 -8.56 -14.11
N ASN A 602 -14.32 -8.69 -15.41
CA ASN A 602 -13.80 -7.64 -16.28
C ASN A 602 -14.93 -6.79 -16.86
N ARG A 603 -14.69 -5.50 -17.11
CA ARG A 603 -15.64 -4.68 -17.86
C ARG A 603 -15.56 -5.05 -19.34
N PRO A 604 -16.69 -5.19 -20.05
CA PRO A 604 -16.66 -5.44 -21.49
C PRO A 604 -15.83 -4.38 -22.22
N VAL A 605 -15.04 -4.82 -23.21
CA VAL A 605 -14.15 -3.92 -23.97
C VAL A 605 -14.95 -3.25 -25.08
N LEU A 606 -14.87 -1.93 -25.15
CA LEU A 606 -15.50 -1.12 -26.20
C LEU A 606 -14.54 -0.91 -27.37
N VAL A 607 -14.92 -1.35 -28.57
CA VAL A 607 -14.09 -1.30 -29.77
C VAL A 607 -14.73 -0.41 -30.84
N GLN A 608 -14.01 0.57 -31.36
CA GLN A 608 -14.47 1.44 -32.44
C GLN A 608 -13.31 1.77 -33.39
N THR A 609 -13.57 1.65 -34.70
CA THR A 609 -12.65 2.14 -35.73
C THR A 609 -12.91 3.60 -36.05
N PHE A 610 -11.85 4.38 -36.20
CA PHE A 610 -11.88 5.76 -36.65
C PHE A 610 -11.15 5.91 -37.97
N GLN A 611 -11.68 6.77 -38.84
CA GLN A 611 -10.97 7.32 -39.99
C GLN A 611 -10.55 8.75 -39.67
N THR A 612 -9.26 9.04 -39.79
CA THR A 612 -8.71 10.37 -39.57
C THR A 612 -9.05 11.31 -40.71
N ALA A 613 -9.04 12.62 -40.46
CA ALA A 613 -9.19 13.65 -41.49
C ALA A 613 -8.11 13.54 -42.58
N ALA A 614 -6.94 12.98 -42.25
CA ALA A 614 -5.87 12.69 -43.21
C ALA A 614 -6.15 11.46 -44.10
N GLY A 615 -7.14 10.63 -43.76
CA GLY A 615 -7.59 9.48 -44.54
C GLY A 615 -7.12 8.11 -44.04
N GLY A 616 -6.27 8.08 -43.01
CA GLY A 616 -5.83 6.85 -42.33
C GLY A 616 -6.92 6.26 -41.45
N ARG A 617 -6.81 4.98 -41.08
CA ARG A 617 -7.74 4.33 -40.16
C ARG A 617 -6.97 3.66 -39.03
N PHE A 618 -7.66 3.52 -37.90
CA PHE A 618 -7.18 2.74 -36.77
C PHE A 618 -8.36 2.35 -35.88
N THR A 619 -8.20 1.27 -35.14
CA THR A 619 -9.20 0.72 -34.22
C THR A 619 -8.74 0.92 -32.78
N VAL A 620 -9.57 1.55 -31.97
CA VAL A 620 -9.34 1.71 -30.53
C VAL A 620 -10.17 0.71 -29.76
N ALA A 621 -9.56 0.02 -28.81
CA ALA A 621 -10.19 -0.89 -27.86
C ALA A 621 -9.98 -0.34 -26.44
N VAL A 622 -11.06 0.12 -25.79
CA VAL A 622 -11.03 0.67 -24.43
C VAL A 622 -11.32 -0.46 -23.45
N ALA A 623 -10.31 -0.84 -22.65
CA ALA A 623 -10.37 -1.96 -21.73
C ALA A 623 -10.30 -1.48 -20.27
N HIS A 624 -11.06 -2.16 -19.39
CA HIS A 624 -10.95 -1.99 -17.94
C HIS A 624 -11.06 -3.38 -17.30
N LEU A 625 -9.91 -3.98 -17.00
CA LEU A 625 -9.82 -5.34 -16.48
C LEU A 625 -10.03 -5.38 -14.95
N LYS A 626 -10.24 -6.59 -14.42
CA LYS A 626 -10.55 -6.80 -13.00
C LYS A 626 -9.43 -6.29 -12.08
N SER A 627 -9.78 -5.50 -11.08
CA SER A 627 -8.85 -5.00 -10.06
C SER A 627 -8.23 -6.08 -9.17
N LYS A 628 -7.05 -5.76 -8.60
CA LYS A 628 -6.26 -6.62 -7.71
C LYS A 628 -6.78 -6.72 -6.26
N GLY A 629 -7.66 -5.81 -5.85
CA GLY A 629 -8.07 -5.63 -4.45
C GLY A 629 -9.02 -6.71 -3.90
N SER A 630 -9.60 -7.57 -4.74
CA SER A 630 -10.50 -8.63 -4.28
C SER A 630 -10.28 -9.93 -5.04
N ALA A 631 -10.41 -11.05 -4.33
CA ALA A 631 -10.17 -12.39 -4.87
C ALA A 631 -11.18 -12.77 -5.96
N CYS A 632 -10.69 -13.49 -6.97
CA CYS A 632 -11.51 -14.15 -7.97
C CYS A 632 -11.70 -15.62 -7.62
N ALA A 633 -12.83 -16.20 -8.02
CA ALA A 633 -13.11 -17.60 -7.77
C ALA A 633 -12.07 -18.49 -8.47
N GLY A 634 -11.30 -19.25 -7.69
CA GLY A 634 -10.24 -20.13 -8.21
C GLY A 634 -8.96 -19.41 -8.66
N ASP A 635 -8.83 -18.11 -8.38
CA ASP A 635 -7.69 -17.27 -8.80
C ASP A 635 -7.31 -16.28 -7.69
N PRO A 636 -6.80 -16.80 -6.54
CA PRO A 636 -6.32 -15.99 -5.44
C PRO A 636 -4.93 -15.40 -5.75
N ASP A 637 -4.49 -14.47 -4.91
CA ASP A 637 -3.09 -14.01 -4.90
C ASP A 637 -2.13 -15.19 -4.67
N ALA A 638 -1.16 -15.36 -5.58
CA ALA A 638 -0.15 -16.40 -5.54
C ALA A 638 1.10 -16.00 -4.73
N GLY A 639 1.19 -14.75 -4.27
CA GLY A 639 2.36 -14.21 -3.58
C GLY A 639 3.56 -13.97 -4.48
N ASP A 640 3.34 -13.85 -5.79
CA ASP A 640 4.35 -13.63 -6.83
C ASP A 640 4.48 -12.15 -7.23
N GLY A 641 3.76 -11.25 -6.56
CA GLY A 641 3.73 -9.81 -6.82
C GLY A 641 2.61 -9.36 -7.75
N GLN A 642 1.86 -10.26 -8.38
CA GLN A 642 0.83 -9.88 -9.35
C GLN A 642 -0.52 -9.55 -8.69
N GLY A 643 -0.72 -9.98 -7.44
CA GLY A 643 -1.96 -9.80 -6.68
C GLY A 643 -3.10 -10.70 -7.15
N ASN A 644 -4.30 -10.49 -6.61
CA ASN A 644 -5.46 -11.33 -6.94
C ASN A 644 -5.86 -11.25 -8.43
N CYS A 645 -6.64 -12.25 -8.87
CA CYS A 645 -7.28 -12.25 -10.18
C CYS A 645 -6.32 -12.23 -11.38
N ASN A 646 -5.05 -12.64 -11.21
CA ASN A 646 -4.05 -12.56 -12.28
C ASN A 646 -4.40 -13.49 -13.46
N GLN A 647 -4.85 -14.73 -13.22
CA GLN A 647 -5.23 -15.64 -14.31
C GLN A 647 -6.47 -15.12 -15.05
N THR A 648 -7.40 -14.50 -14.33
CA THR A 648 -8.62 -13.89 -14.87
C THR A 648 -8.30 -12.72 -15.79
N ARG A 649 -7.35 -11.85 -15.39
CA ARG A 649 -6.84 -10.76 -16.23
C ARG A 649 -6.08 -11.30 -17.43
N THR A 650 -5.26 -12.33 -17.24
CA THR A 650 -4.47 -12.98 -18.32
C THR A 650 -5.37 -13.60 -19.39
N ALA A 651 -6.42 -14.31 -18.98
CA ALA A 651 -7.41 -14.87 -19.90
C ALA A 651 -8.17 -13.78 -20.68
N ALA A 652 -8.51 -12.66 -20.02
CA ALA A 652 -9.15 -11.52 -20.66
C ALA A 652 -8.23 -10.83 -21.67
N ALA A 653 -6.94 -10.66 -21.36
CA ALA A 653 -5.94 -10.14 -22.27
C ALA A 653 -5.78 -11.02 -23.52
N ALA A 654 -5.70 -12.34 -23.35
CA ALA A 654 -5.63 -13.28 -24.47
C ALA A 654 -6.90 -13.25 -25.34
N ALA A 655 -8.08 -13.15 -24.71
CA ALA A 655 -9.36 -13.01 -25.42
C ALA A 655 -9.44 -11.69 -26.20
N LEU A 656 -8.93 -10.61 -25.63
CA LEU A 656 -8.86 -9.30 -26.29
C LEU A 656 -8.03 -9.34 -27.57
N ALA A 657 -6.81 -9.89 -27.51
CA ALA A 657 -5.97 -10.03 -28.69
C ALA A 657 -6.66 -10.86 -29.79
N ARG A 658 -7.18 -12.06 -29.44
CA ARG A 658 -7.90 -12.92 -30.39
C ARG A 658 -9.12 -12.22 -31.01
N TYR A 659 -9.85 -11.45 -30.21
CA TYR A 659 -11.03 -10.75 -30.69
C TYR A 659 -10.66 -9.65 -31.70
N LEU A 660 -9.62 -8.87 -31.42
CA LEU A 660 -9.15 -7.82 -32.34
C LEU A 660 -8.56 -8.37 -33.64
N ASP A 661 -7.98 -9.58 -33.62
CA ASP A 661 -7.53 -10.28 -34.84
C ASP A 661 -8.67 -10.62 -35.80
N THR A 662 -9.91 -10.75 -35.29
CA THR A 662 -11.09 -10.99 -36.14
C THR A 662 -11.55 -9.78 -36.95
N ASP A 663 -10.92 -8.61 -36.77
CA ASP A 663 -11.38 -7.33 -37.31
C ASP A 663 -12.87 -7.11 -36.98
N PRO A 664 -13.22 -7.00 -35.68
CA PRO A 664 -14.61 -7.09 -35.25
C PRO A 664 -15.48 -5.96 -35.83
N THR A 665 -14.89 -4.81 -36.12
CA THR A 665 -15.56 -3.66 -36.76
C THR A 665 -15.68 -3.78 -38.27
N GLY A 666 -15.03 -4.77 -38.90
CA GLY A 666 -15.00 -4.97 -40.34
C GLY A 666 -14.28 -3.84 -41.09
N SER A 667 -13.28 -3.23 -40.46
CA SER A 667 -12.57 -2.06 -40.97
C SER A 667 -11.66 -2.37 -42.16
N GLY A 668 -11.17 -3.62 -42.23
CA GLY A 668 -10.10 -4.08 -43.12
C GLY A 668 -8.72 -3.51 -42.77
N ASP A 669 -8.59 -2.75 -41.68
CA ASP A 669 -7.38 -2.07 -41.28
C ASP A 669 -6.70 -2.81 -40.11
N PRO A 670 -5.40 -3.10 -40.18
CA PRO A 670 -4.72 -3.86 -39.13
C PRO A 670 -4.34 -3.02 -37.91
N ASP A 671 -4.46 -1.69 -37.97
CA ASP A 671 -3.95 -0.81 -36.93
C ASP A 671 -4.89 -0.79 -35.73
N ARG A 672 -4.45 -1.44 -34.66
CA ARG A 672 -5.20 -1.58 -33.40
C ARG A 672 -4.42 -0.94 -32.25
N LEU A 673 -5.13 -0.18 -31.42
CA LEU A 673 -4.64 0.39 -30.18
C LEU A 673 -5.54 -0.08 -29.02
N ILE A 674 -4.96 -0.76 -28.04
CA ILE A 674 -5.62 -1.04 -26.76
C ILE A 674 -5.25 0.08 -25.81
N VAL A 675 -6.25 0.70 -25.19
CA VAL A 675 -6.07 1.73 -24.17
C VAL A 675 -6.90 1.42 -22.93
N GLY A 676 -6.40 1.81 -21.76
CA GLY A 676 -7.16 1.76 -20.50
C GLY A 676 -6.47 1.01 -19.39
N ASP A 677 -7.17 0.91 -18.25
CA ASP A 677 -6.72 0.29 -17.02
C ASP A 677 -6.81 -1.24 -17.12
N LEU A 678 -5.67 -1.86 -17.41
CA LEU A 678 -5.56 -3.32 -17.46
C LEU A 678 -5.35 -3.93 -16.08
N ASN A 679 -5.33 -3.10 -15.03
CA ASN A 679 -5.09 -3.46 -13.64
C ASN A 679 -3.87 -4.37 -13.49
N SER A 680 -2.85 -4.16 -14.32
CA SER A 680 -1.64 -4.98 -14.40
C SER A 680 -0.44 -4.11 -14.71
N TYR A 681 0.66 -4.28 -13.96
CA TYR A 681 1.94 -3.65 -14.26
C TYR A 681 2.60 -4.36 -15.47
N ASP A 682 3.59 -3.73 -16.09
CA ASP A 682 4.09 -4.07 -17.42
C ASP A 682 4.89 -5.39 -17.53
N HIS A 683 5.40 -5.90 -16.41
CA HIS A 683 5.99 -7.24 -16.32
C HIS A 683 4.99 -8.35 -15.97
N GLU A 684 3.72 -8.02 -15.69
CA GLU A 684 2.71 -9.01 -15.32
C GLU A 684 2.20 -9.81 -16.52
N ASP A 685 1.70 -11.01 -16.23
CA ASP A 685 1.23 -11.98 -17.21
C ASP A 685 0.21 -11.41 -18.22
N PRO A 686 -0.75 -10.53 -17.85
CA PRO A 686 -1.68 -9.95 -18.80
C PRO A 686 -0.99 -9.07 -19.85
N ILE A 687 0.04 -8.31 -19.46
CA ILE A 687 0.79 -7.44 -20.39
C ILE A 687 1.75 -8.28 -21.23
N ARG A 688 2.43 -9.26 -20.62
CA ARG A 688 3.24 -10.25 -21.35
C ARG A 688 2.42 -10.97 -22.42
N THR A 689 1.19 -11.37 -22.10
CA THR A 689 0.25 -12.03 -23.03
C THR A 689 -0.06 -11.15 -24.24
N LEU A 690 -0.29 -9.84 -24.05
CA LEU A 690 -0.53 -8.91 -25.16
C LEU A 690 0.74 -8.68 -25.99
N ARG A 691 1.90 -8.60 -25.34
CA ARG A 691 3.20 -8.51 -26.02
C ARG A 691 3.49 -9.73 -26.89
N GLU A 692 3.26 -10.93 -26.37
CA GLU A 692 3.37 -12.20 -27.11
C GLU A 692 2.38 -12.28 -28.28
N ALA A 693 1.22 -11.62 -28.17
CA ALA A 693 0.27 -11.45 -29.27
C ALA A 693 0.67 -10.37 -30.29
N GLY A 694 1.85 -9.76 -30.18
CA GLY A 694 2.39 -8.80 -31.14
C GLY A 694 2.00 -7.35 -30.88
N TYR A 695 1.55 -7.00 -29.66
CA TYR A 695 1.36 -5.62 -29.24
C TYR A 695 2.64 -5.05 -28.62
N THR A 696 2.93 -3.79 -28.88
CA THR A 696 4.03 -3.04 -28.25
C THR A 696 3.45 -2.06 -27.25
N ASP A 697 3.92 -2.12 -26.02
CA ASP A 697 3.63 -1.14 -24.97
C ASP A 697 4.32 0.19 -25.31
N GLN A 698 3.52 1.19 -25.68
CA GLN A 698 4.01 2.50 -26.10
C GLN A 698 4.48 3.36 -24.93
N ILE A 699 3.98 3.09 -23.71
CA ILE A 699 4.41 3.77 -22.49
C ILE A 699 5.84 3.35 -22.18
N ALA A 700 6.10 2.05 -22.04
CA ALA A 700 7.46 1.53 -21.86
C ALA A 700 8.40 1.94 -23.00
N ALA A 701 7.93 1.90 -24.26
CA ALA A 701 8.75 2.24 -25.42
C ALA A 701 9.21 3.70 -25.46
N THR A 702 8.44 4.64 -24.89
CA THR A 702 8.74 6.08 -24.93
C THR A 702 9.28 6.59 -23.60
N GLY A 703 8.65 6.20 -22.49
CA GLY A 703 8.99 6.63 -21.12
C GLY A 703 10.08 5.78 -20.44
N GLY A 704 10.33 4.57 -20.94
CA GLY A 704 11.29 3.62 -20.37
C GLY A 704 10.76 2.85 -19.16
N GLU A 705 11.66 2.08 -18.53
CA GLU A 705 11.38 1.14 -17.43
C GLU A 705 10.68 1.77 -16.22
N PHE A 706 10.94 3.05 -15.96
CA PHE A 706 10.47 3.75 -14.76
C PHE A 706 9.30 4.69 -15.06
N ALA A 707 8.57 4.45 -16.15
CA ALA A 707 7.30 5.11 -16.41
C ALA A 707 6.29 4.80 -15.28
N TYR A 708 5.38 5.72 -15.04
CA TYR A 708 4.37 5.56 -13.98
C TYR A 708 3.15 6.45 -14.25
N GLY A 709 2.02 6.05 -13.70
CA GLY A 709 0.79 6.86 -13.68
C GLY A 709 -0.09 6.56 -12.48
N TYR A 710 0.40 5.77 -11.53
CA TYR A 710 -0.31 5.29 -10.37
C TYR A 710 0.66 5.06 -9.20
N VAL A 711 0.22 5.41 -7.99
CA VAL A 711 0.97 5.17 -6.75
C VAL A 711 0.10 4.35 -5.82
N PHE A 712 0.65 3.25 -5.29
CA PHE A 712 -0.02 2.40 -4.32
C PHE A 712 0.98 1.88 -3.30
N ASP A 713 0.64 2.02 -2.01
CA ASP A 713 1.49 1.63 -0.89
C ASP A 713 2.93 2.16 -1.03
N GLY A 714 3.03 3.45 -1.32
CA GLY A 714 4.29 4.16 -1.45
C GLY A 714 5.13 3.80 -2.67
N GLN A 715 4.56 3.07 -3.64
CA GLN A 715 5.30 2.51 -4.77
C GLN A 715 4.65 2.92 -6.10
N ALA A 716 5.47 3.42 -7.02
CA ALA A 716 5.03 3.90 -8.33
C ALA A 716 4.98 2.78 -9.38
N GLY A 717 4.12 2.95 -10.37
CA GLY A 717 4.04 2.15 -11.60
C GLY A 717 2.88 2.64 -12.46
N TYR A 718 2.52 1.93 -13.52
CA TYR A 718 1.34 2.26 -14.33
C TYR A 718 0.45 1.04 -14.56
N LEU A 719 -0.86 1.29 -14.53
CA LEU A 719 -1.90 0.29 -14.80
C LEU A 719 -2.71 0.65 -16.07
N ASP A 720 -2.66 1.92 -16.48
CA ASP A 720 -3.22 2.41 -17.73
C ASP A 720 -2.21 2.26 -18.85
N HIS A 721 -2.60 1.52 -19.89
CA HIS A 721 -1.71 1.16 -20.98
C HIS A 721 -2.10 1.86 -22.29
N ALA A 722 -1.12 1.96 -23.18
CA ALA A 722 -1.29 2.18 -24.60
C ALA A 722 -0.54 1.09 -25.37
N LEU A 723 -1.23 0.03 -25.78
CA LEU A 723 -0.65 -1.13 -26.45
C LEU A 723 -1.02 -1.09 -27.93
N ALA A 724 -0.05 -0.83 -28.78
CA ALA A 724 -0.25 -0.73 -30.23
C ALA A 724 0.11 -2.05 -30.91
N SER A 725 -0.74 -2.52 -31.81
CA SER A 725 -0.41 -3.63 -32.72
C SER A 725 0.88 -3.37 -33.50
N ALA A 726 1.50 -4.44 -34.00
CA ALA A 726 2.72 -4.35 -34.81
C ALA A 726 2.60 -3.37 -36.00
N SER A 727 1.44 -3.31 -36.66
CA SER A 727 1.24 -2.37 -37.78
C SER A 727 1.12 -0.93 -37.29
N LEU A 728 0.43 -0.68 -36.17
CA LEU A 728 0.27 0.68 -35.64
C LEU A 728 1.54 1.23 -35.00
N THR A 729 2.41 0.37 -34.44
CA THR A 729 3.61 0.78 -33.69
C THR A 729 4.51 1.73 -34.50
N GLY A 730 4.69 1.49 -35.80
CA GLY A 730 5.49 2.38 -36.67
C GLY A 730 4.84 3.74 -36.99
N GLN A 731 3.59 3.94 -36.59
CA GLN A 731 2.79 5.15 -36.78
C GLN A 731 2.61 5.95 -35.49
N VAL A 732 2.95 5.35 -34.34
CA VAL A 732 3.00 6.05 -33.07
C VAL A 732 4.21 6.99 -33.08
N THR A 733 3.97 8.26 -32.78
CA THR A 733 5.02 9.28 -32.71
C THR A 733 5.67 9.35 -31.34
N ALA A 734 4.86 9.19 -30.29
CA ALA A 734 5.25 9.05 -28.89
C ALA A 734 4.01 8.72 -28.04
N ALA A 735 4.23 8.25 -26.82
CA ALA A 735 3.21 8.12 -25.80
C ALA A 735 3.76 8.57 -24.43
N GLY A 736 2.87 8.89 -23.49
CA GLY A 736 3.26 9.16 -22.11
C GLY A 736 2.08 9.56 -21.24
N GLU A 737 2.33 9.57 -19.94
CA GLU A 737 1.40 9.95 -18.89
C GLU A 737 1.46 11.45 -18.63
N TRP A 738 0.30 12.06 -18.36
CA TRP A 738 0.26 13.43 -17.86
C TRP A 738 0.14 13.40 -16.33
N HIS A 739 1.24 13.67 -15.63
CA HIS A 739 1.33 13.61 -14.17
C HIS A 739 0.54 14.71 -13.45
N ILE A 740 -0.78 14.59 -13.43
CA ILE A 740 -1.71 15.53 -12.78
C ILE A 740 -2.45 14.90 -11.59
N ASN A 741 -2.33 13.59 -11.39
CA ASN A 741 -3.17 12.82 -10.48
C ASN A 741 -2.34 12.00 -9.48
N ALA A 742 -1.46 11.13 -9.98
CA ALA A 742 -0.76 10.14 -9.17
C ALA A 742 0.01 10.80 -8.03
N ASP A 743 0.71 11.90 -8.34
CA ASP A 743 1.60 12.65 -7.44
C ASP A 743 0.89 13.65 -6.51
N GLU A 744 -0.44 13.78 -6.57
CA GLU A 744 -1.18 14.75 -5.74
C GLU A 744 -1.82 14.06 -4.52
N PRO A 745 -1.75 14.65 -3.31
CA PRO A 745 -2.47 14.13 -2.16
C PRO A 745 -3.98 14.23 -2.35
N ASP A 746 -4.71 13.24 -1.83
CA ASP A 746 -6.16 13.12 -1.95
C ASP A 746 -6.94 14.23 -1.23
N VAL A 747 -6.34 14.91 -0.25
CA VAL A 747 -6.92 16.14 0.34
C VAL A 747 -7.33 17.16 -0.75
N LEU A 748 -6.65 17.18 -1.90
CA LEU A 748 -6.90 18.08 -3.03
C LEU A 748 -7.94 17.58 -4.05
N ASP A 749 -8.49 16.38 -3.84
CA ASP A 749 -9.49 15.77 -4.71
C ASP A 749 -10.86 16.49 -4.62
N TYR A 750 -11.88 15.90 -5.24
CA TYR A 750 -13.23 16.48 -5.25
C TYR A 750 -14.05 16.15 -3.99
N ASP A 751 -13.66 15.11 -3.26
CA ASP A 751 -14.45 14.50 -2.20
C ASP A 751 -14.42 15.36 -0.93
N THR A 752 -15.51 15.35 -0.17
CA THR A 752 -15.65 16.12 1.08
C THR A 752 -15.74 15.23 2.32
N THR A 753 -15.75 13.91 2.14
CA THR A 753 -15.85 12.94 3.22
C THR A 753 -14.54 12.92 4.01
N PHE A 754 -14.65 12.83 5.33
CA PHE A 754 -13.50 12.86 6.25
C PHE A 754 -12.62 14.12 6.11
N LYS A 755 -13.18 15.26 5.66
CA LYS A 755 -12.45 16.54 5.63
C LYS A 755 -13.01 17.53 6.66
N SER A 756 -12.11 18.28 7.31
CA SER A 756 -12.51 19.46 8.08
C SER A 756 -12.93 20.60 7.13
N PRO A 757 -13.64 21.65 7.60
CA PRO A 757 -13.93 22.83 6.78
C PRO A 757 -12.68 23.51 6.19
N GLU A 758 -11.57 23.50 6.92
CA GLU A 758 -10.29 24.05 6.48
C GLU A 758 -9.65 23.20 5.39
N GLN A 759 -9.72 21.87 5.51
CA GLN A 759 -9.25 20.95 4.48
C GLN A 759 -10.14 21.01 3.22
N ASP A 760 -11.46 21.10 3.39
CA ASP A 760 -12.41 21.24 2.29
C ASP A 760 -12.13 22.50 1.43
N ALA A 761 -11.68 23.57 2.08
CA ALA A 761 -11.31 24.82 1.40
C ALA A 761 -10.03 24.73 0.53
N LEU A 762 -9.30 23.60 0.57
CA LEU A 762 -8.14 23.34 -0.29
C LEU A 762 -8.52 22.92 -1.72
N PHE A 763 -9.81 22.67 -2.00
CA PHE A 763 -10.28 22.34 -3.33
C PHE A 763 -9.89 23.40 -4.37
N GLU A 764 -9.26 22.96 -5.45
CA GLU A 764 -8.94 23.79 -6.62
C GLU A 764 -9.73 23.31 -7.85
N ALA A 765 -10.40 24.26 -8.53
CA ALA A 765 -11.14 24.04 -9.77
C ALA A 765 -10.21 23.93 -11.00
N ASN A 766 -9.25 23.01 -10.97
CA ASN A 766 -8.26 22.73 -12.01
C ASN A 766 -8.19 21.21 -12.31
N GLN A 767 -7.24 20.78 -13.14
CA GLN A 767 -7.11 19.37 -13.54
C GLN A 767 -6.40 18.49 -12.51
N PHE A 768 -5.75 19.05 -11.50
CA PHE A 768 -4.93 18.29 -10.56
C PHE A 768 -5.81 17.49 -9.61
N ARG A 769 -5.44 16.23 -9.36
CA ARG A 769 -6.21 15.26 -8.57
C ARG A 769 -7.66 15.11 -9.05
N ALA A 770 -7.84 15.06 -10.36
CA ALA A 770 -9.12 14.69 -10.98
C ALA A 770 -9.43 13.19 -10.86
N SER A 771 -8.38 12.39 -10.69
CA SER A 771 -8.40 10.94 -10.47
C SER A 771 -7.20 10.54 -9.60
N ASP A 772 -7.15 9.28 -9.22
CA ASP A 772 -6.00 8.55 -8.68
C ASP A 772 -5.05 8.02 -9.77
N HIS A 773 -5.44 8.05 -11.05
CA HIS A 773 -4.63 7.64 -12.19
C HIS A 773 -4.29 8.82 -13.10
N ASP A 774 -3.02 8.94 -13.50
CA ASP A 774 -2.60 9.86 -14.55
C ASP A 774 -3.17 9.42 -15.92
N PRO A 775 -3.71 10.33 -16.74
CA PRO A 775 -4.12 9.97 -18.09
C PRO A 775 -2.94 9.64 -19.00
N VAL A 776 -3.16 8.64 -19.85
CA VAL A 776 -2.26 8.28 -20.94
C VAL A 776 -2.62 9.07 -22.19
N LEU A 777 -1.62 9.58 -22.90
CA LEU A 777 -1.76 10.24 -24.20
C LEU A 777 -0.83 9.59 -25.22
N VAL A 778 -1.31 9.41 -26.46
CA VAL A 778 -0.59 8.78 -27.58
C VAL A 778 -0.77 9.63 -28.82
N GLY A 779 0.33 9.91 -29.52
CA GLY A 779 0.34 10.58 -30.83
C GLY A 779 0.43 9.56 -31.95
N ILE A 780 -0.43 9.69 -32.97
CA ILE A 780 -0.54 8.76 -34.09
C ILE A 780 -0.56 9.52 -35.41
N ASP A 781 0.19 9.01 -36.39
CA ASP A 781 0.08 9.38 -37.80
C ASP A 781 -0.49 8.23 -38.64
N ALA A 782 -1.82 8.08 -38.64
CA ALA A 782 -2.52 6.94 -39.25
C ALA A 782 -2.33 6.77 -40.77
N THR A 783 -1.70 7.74 -41.44
CA THR A 783 -1.37 7.72 -42.88
C THR A 783 0.10 7.49 -43.13
N ARG A 784 0.92 7.48 -42.07
CA ARG A 784 2.34 7.20 -42.16
C ARG A 784 2.45 5.75 -42.60
N ALA A 785 2.99 5.56 -43.80
CA ALA A 785 3.33 4.22 -44.28
C ALA A 785 4.15 3.54 -43.19
N THR A 786 3.62 2.44 -42.66
CA THR A 786 4.28 1.70 -41.59
C THR A 786 5.63 1.23 -42.12
N ALA A 787 6.71 1.58 -41.42
CA ALA A 787 7.97 0.88 -41.60
C ALA A 787 7.81 -0.63 -41.35
N ALA A 788 6.74 -1.03 -40.64
CA ALA A 788 6.35 -2.43 -40.41
C ALA A 788 5.99 -3.21 -41.68
N ALA A 789 5.70 -2.56 -42.82
CA ALA A 789 5.58 -3.26 -44.10
C ALA A 789 6.93 -3.44 -44.84
N CYS A 790 8.05 -3.01 -44.23
CA CYS A 790 9.34 -2.82 -44.91
C CYS A 790 10.55 -3.51 -44.26
N TYR A 791 10.39 -4.27 -43.17
CA TYR A 791 11.42 -5.21 -42.73
C TYR A 791 11.32 -6.48 -43.58
N GLY A 792 12.09 -6.55 -44.65
CA GLY A 792 12.35 -7.83 -45.28
C GLY A 792 13.32 -8.62 -44.41
N ALA A 793 12.86 -9.28 -43.35
CA ALA A 793 13.62 -10.42 -42.83
C ALA A 793 13.93 -11.34 -44.02
N ALA A 794 15.14 -11.92 -44.07
CA ALA A 794 15.40 -12.96 -45.05
C ALA A 794 14.32 -14.04 -44.89
N GLN A 795 13.44 -14.21 -45.87
CA GLN A 795 12.28 -15.10 -45.71
C GLN A 795 12.61 -16.54 -46.08
N GLN A 796 13.78 -16.77 -46.71
CA GLN A 796 14.18 -18.09 -47.16
C GLN A 796 15.70 -18.29 -47.15
N VAL A 797 16.12 -19.42 -46.61
CA VAL A 797 17.46 -19.98 -46.86
C VAL A 797 17.50 -20.50 -48.29
N SER A 798 18.23 -19.81 -49.17
CA SER A 798 18.39 -20.23 -50.57
C SER A 798 19.39 -21.36 -50.73
N ALA A 799 20.45 -21.36 -49.92
CA ALA A 799 21.45 -22.43 -49.90
C ALA A 799 22.21 -22.38 -48.58
N TYR A 800 22.52 -23.55 -48.02
CA TYR A 800 23.43 -23.68 -46.88
C TYR A 800 24.42 -24.81 -47.17
N GLN A 801 25.71 -24.48 -47.09
CA GLN A 801 26.83 -25.40 -47.31
C GLN A 801 27.72 -25.34 -46.05
N PRO A 802 27.46 -26.18 -45.04
CA PRO A 802 28.25 -26.16 -43.82
C PRO A 802 29.69 -26.59 -44.11
N GLY A 803 30.63 -25.91 -43.47
CA GLY A 803 32.03 -26.31 -43.39
C GLY A 803 32.24 -27.39 -42.33
N THR A 804 33.49 -27.55 -41.89
CA THR A 804 33.85 -28.48 -40.81
C THR A 804 34.34 -27.73 -39.58
N ALA A 805 34.13 -28.30 -38.41
CA ALA A 805 34.86 -27.90 -37.21
C ALA A 805 36.36 -28.12 -37.41
N GLY A 806 37.20 -27.51 -36.58
CA GLY A 806 38.66 -27.64 -36.66
C GLY A 806 39.17 -29.06 -36.34
N THR A 807 38.31 -29.95 -35.84
CA THR A 807 38.54 -31.41 -35.74
C THR A 807 38.38 -32.16 -37.07
N GLY A 808 37.90 -31.50 -38.13
CA GLY A 808 37.54 -32.11 -39.41
C GLY A 808 36.17 -32.80 -39.44
N ARG A 809 35.42 -32.75 -38.34
CA ARG A 809 34.04 -33.26 -38.24
C ARG A 809 33.02 -32.19 -38.68
N PRO A 810 31.78 -32.58 -39.01
CA PRO A 810 30.69 -31.61 -39.19
C PRO A 810 30.54 -30.73 -37.95
N VAL A 811 30.17 -29.46 -38.16
CA VAL A 811 29.81 -28.56 -37.05
C VAL A 811 28.47 -28.94 -36.42
N ASP A 812 28.35 -28.64 -35.14
CA ASP A 812 27.07 -28.67 -34.41
C ASP A 812 26.37 -27.31 -34.63
N ARG A 813 25.01 -27.27 -34.58
CA ARG A 813 24.17 -26.11 -34.97
C ARG A 813 24.11 -25.80 -36.47
N ARG A 814 23.51 -26.74 -37.21
CA ARG A 814 23.36 -26.69 -38.67
C ARG A 814 21.96 -26.28 -39.15
N ASP A 815 21.15 -25.66 -38.30
CA ASP A 815 19.85 -25.16 -38.74
C ASP A 815 20.00 -23.74 -39.32
N PRO A 816 20.01 -23.58 -40.65
CA PRO A 816 20.15 -22.27 -41.25
C PRO A 816 18.91 -21.39 -41.10
N ALA A 817 17.78 -21.94 -40.65
CA ALA A 817 16.55 -21.17 -40.44
C ALA A 817 16.68 -20.15 -39.30
N VAL A 818 17.61 -20.40 -38.36
CA VAL A 818 17.96 -19.46 -37.28
C VAL A 818 18.32 -18.08 -37.83
N ALA A 819 19.02 -18.03 -38.97
CA ALA A 819 19.43 -16.77 -39.60
C ALA A 819 18.30 -16.00 -40.33
N LEU A 820 17.04 -16.46 -40.27
CA LEU A 820 15.88 -15.84 -40.95
C LEU A 820 15.10 -14.85 -40.06
N GLY A 821 15.40 -14.77 -38.75
CA GLY A 821 14.73 -13.88 -37.79
C GLY A 821 15.45 -12.54 -37.57
N PRO A 822 14.77 -11.54 -36.93
CA PRO A 822 15.46 -10.39 -36.36
C PRO A 822 16.42 -10.87 -35.27
N ALA A 823 17.62 -10.30 -35.21
CA ALA A 823 18.62 -10.74 -34.26
C ALA A 823 18.12 -10.61 -32.80
N GLY A 824 18.37 -11.63 -31.96
CA GLY A 824 17.99 -11.62 -30.54
C GLY A 824 16.53 -11.96 -30.20
N SER A 825 15.74 -12.54 -31.11
CA SER A 825 14.34 -12.95 -30.83
C SER A 825 14.17 -14.11 -29.84
N ASP A 826 15.26 -14.75 -29.43
CA ASP A 826 15.29 -15.98 -28.66
C ASP A 826 16.44 -15.98 -27.64
N SER A 827 16.07 -16.16 -26.36
CA SER A 827 16.90 -16.49 -25.19
C SER A 827 18.34 -15.95 -25.12
N GLY A 828 18.55 -14.68 -25.48
CA GLY A 828 19.85 -14.00 -25.35
C GLY A 828 20.91 -14.46 -26.35
N GLY A 829 20.52 -14.72 -27.61
CA GLY A 829 21.39 -14.95 -28.76
C GLY A 829 22.29 -16.19 -28.65
N ARG A 830 21.79 -17.21 -27.95
CA ARG A 830 22.48 -18.50 -27.81
C ARG A 830 22.20 -19.43 -28.99
N ASP A 831 21.07 -19.33 -29.67
CA ASP A 831 20.74 -20.13 -30.85
C ASP A 831 21.26 -19.41 -32.11
N ALA A 832 22.43 -19.84 -32.58
CA ALA A 832 23.06 -19.33 -33.80
C ALA A 832 23.40 -20.50 -34.73
N VAL A 833 23.35 -20.27 -36.04
CA VAL A 833 23.83 -21.24 -37.03
C VAL A 833 25.35 -21.11 -37.19
N SER A 834 26.08 -22.21 -36.96
CA SER A 834 27.51 -22.25 -37.22
C SER A 834 27.75 -22.51 -38.70
N LEU A 835 28.56 -21.66 -39.35
CA LEU A 835 28.89 -21.86 -40.75
C LEU A 835 29.89 -23.00 -40.96
N GLY A 836 30.72 -23.37 -39.97
CA GLY A 836 31.83 -24.27 -40.21
C GLY A 836 32.98 -23.60 -40.95
N ARG A 837 34.20 -24.11 -40.76
CA ARG A 837 35.37 -23.57 -41.45
C ARG A 837 35.20 -23.67 -42.97
N GLY A 838 35.21 -22.53 -43.65
CA GLY A 838 35.01 -22.41 -45.10
C GLY A 838 33.57 -22.71 -45.56
N GLY A 839 32.61 -22.81 -44.65
CA GLY A 839 31.20 -22.96 -45.00
C GLY A 839 30.54 -21.65 -45.37
N GLN A 840 29.31 -21.76 -45.86
CA GLN A 840 28.58 -20.64 -46.45
C GLN A 840 27.07 -20.78 -46.27
N LEU A 841 26.43 -19.66 -46.00
CA LEU A 841 24.98 -19.50 -46.02
C LEU A 841 24.58 -18.46 -47.06
N THR A 842 23.56 -18.76 -47.85
CA THR A 842 22.92 -17.80 -48.77
C THR A 842 21.46 -17.64 -48.41
N LEU A 843 21.08 -16.40 -48.13
CA LEU A 843 19.74 -15.94 -47.83
C LEU A 843 19.14 -15.29 -49.08
N ALA A 844 17.85 -15.51 -49.32
CA ALA A 844 17.10 -14.84 -50.38
C ALA A 844 16.04 -13.90 -49.78
N PHE A 845 15.92 -12.72 -50.39
CA PHE A 845 14.90 -11.75 -50.07
C PHE A 845 13.77 -11.83 -51.10
N THR A 846 12.53 -11.83 -50.62
CA THR A 846 11.33 -11.87 -51.45
C THR A 846 11.16 -10.59 -52.27
N ARG A 847 11.67 -9.47 -51.76
CA ARG A 847 11.85 -8.20 -52.46
C ARG A 847 13.35 -7.84 -52.46
N PRO A 848 13.93 -7.37 -53.58
CA PRO A 848 15.32 -6.92 -53.59
C PRO A 848 15.56 -5.77 -52.60
N LEU A 849 16.65 -5.83 -51.85
CA LEU A 849 17.18 -4.70 -51.08
C LEU A 849 17.56 -3.57 -52.03
N GLN A 850 17.20 -2.34 -51.70
CA GLN A 850 17.64 -1.15 -52.43
C GLN A 850 18.89 -0.57 -51.75
N ASN A 851 19.81 -0.05 -52.55
CA ASN A 851 20.97 0.69 -52.05
C ASN A 851 20.58 2.13 -51.71
N LEU A 852 20.74 2.51 -50.45
CA LEU A 852 20.36 3.81 -49.91
C LEU A 852 21.58 4.53 -49.34
N PRO A 853 21.49 5.85 -49.06
CA PRO A 853 22.59 6.55 -48.42
C PRO A 853 22.97 5.96 -47.05
N GLY A 854 24.13 5.29 -46.97
CA GLY A 854 24.71 4.69 -45.75
C GLY A 854 24.49 3.17 -45.69
N PRO A 855 24.77 2.51 -44.54
CA PRO A 855 24.65 1.05 -44.43
C PRO A 855 23.22 0.57 -44.69
N ASP A 856 23.03 -0.47 -45.48
CA ASP A 856 21.74 -1.02 -45.90
C ASP A 856 21.37 -2.33 -45.17
N LEU A 857 22.33 -2.99 -44.53
CA LEU A 857 22.09 -4.21 -43.74
C LEU A 857 23.08 -4.37 -42.59
N THR A 858 22.70 -5.17 -41.60
CA THR A 858 23.51 -5.56 -40.44
C THR A 858 23.55 -7.08 -40.37
N VAL A 859 24.74 -7.66 -40.28
CA VAL A 859 24.95 -9.08 -40.00
C VAL A 859 25.28 -9.24 -38.53
N VAL A 860 24.46 -9.99 -37.80
CA VAL A 860 24.58 -10.13 -36.34
C VAL A 860 25.13 -11.52 -35.99
N PRO A 861 26.32 -11.60 -35.36
CA PRO A 861 26.86 -12.87 -34.90
C PRO A 861 26.12 -13.42 -33.68
N GLY A 862 26.25 -14.73 -33.46
CA GLY A 862 25.83 -15.38 -32.22
C GLY A 862 26.66 -14.93 -31.00
N TRP A 863 26.12 -15.14 -29.80
CA TRP A 863 26.90 -14.92 -28.59
C TRP A 863 28.09 -15.87 -28.51
N PRO A 864 29.28 -15.37 -28.12
CA PRO A 864 30.47 -16.20 -28.02
C PRO A 864 30.26 -17.26 -26.94
N ARG A 865 30.29 -18.53 -27.33
CA ARG A 865 30.22 -19.69 -26.43
C ARG A 865 31.60 -20.18 -26.04
N ILE A 866 32.60 -19.98 -26.90
CA ILE A 866 33.99 -20.38 -26.69
C ILE A 866 34.92 -19.23 -27.07
N LEU A 867 36.11 -19.18 -26.46
CA LEU A 867 37.11 -18.12 -26.72
C LEU A 867 37.53 -18.03 -28.19
N THR A 868 37.36 -19.09 -28.97
CA THR A 868 37.71 -19.12 -30.41
C THR A 868 36.79 -18.25 -31.26
N ASP A 869 35.54 -18.07 -30.83
CA ASP A 869 34.50 -17.35 -31.56
C ASP A 869 34.86 -15.87 -31.70
N LEU A 870 35.67 -15.33 -30.77
CA LEU A 870 36.22 -13.98 -30.82
C LEU A 870 37.15 -13.74 -32.02
N THR A 871 37.65 -14.81 -32.65
CA THR A 871 38.60 -14.75 -33.77
C THR A 871 37.96 -15.08 -35.12
N ASP A 872 36.70 -15.49 -35.12
CA ASP A 872 36.02 -15.89 -36.35
C ASP A 872 35.73 -14.70 -37.24
N ARG A 873 35.58 -14.98 -38.53
CA ARG A 873 35.33 -13.95 -39.54
C ARG A 873 34.53 -14.50 -40.70
N ALA A 874 33.54 -13.74 -41.13
CA ALA A 874 32.78 -14.06 -42.32
C ALA A 874 32.85 -12.93 -43.35
N ARG A 875 33.00 -13.32 -44.62
CA ARG A 875 32.84 -12.41 -45.76
C ARG A 875 31.36 -12.27 -46.08
N VAL A 876 30.92 -11.04 -46.27
CA VAL A 876 29.54 -10.69 -46.60
C VAL A 876 29.50 -10.22 -48.05
N SER A 877 28.67 -10.86 -48.87
CA SER A 877 28.54 -10.54 -50.28
C SER A 877 27.09 -10.59 -50.72
N VAL A 878 26.73 -9.80 -51.72
CA VAL A 878 25.35 -9.68 -52.22
C VAL A 878 25.27 -9.95 -53.72
N SER A 879 24.08 -10.31 -54.19
CA SER A 879 23.82 -10.56 -55.60
C SER A 879 22.39 -10.20 -55.98
N ALA A 880 22.19 -9.65 -57.17
CA ALA A 880 20.86 -9.41 -57.73
C ALA A 880 20.25 -10.66 -58.38
N ASP A 881 21.10 -11.55 -58.92
CA ASP A 881 20.73 -12.69 -59.77
C ASP A 881 21.08 -14.07 -59.18
N GLY A 882 21.83 -14.10 -58.07
CA GLY A 882 22.35 -15.31 -57.44
C GLY A 882 23.61 -15.88 -58.09
N VAL A 883 24.10 -15.26 -59.17
CA VAL A 883 25.24 -15.72 -59.97
C VAL A 883 26.43 -14.77 -59.83
N SER A 884 26.19 -13.47 -59.95
CA SER A 884 27.20 -12.41 -59.88
C SER A 884 27.22 -11.81 -58.49
N TRP A 885 28.35 -11.92 -57.78
CA TRP A 885 28.45 -11.53 -56.36
C TRP A 885 29.35 -10.32 -56.18
N VAL A 886 28.89 -9.34 -55.40
CA VAL A 886 29.63 -8.15 -54.98
C VAL A 886 30.01 -8.30 -53.52
N ASP A 887 31.29 -8.12 -53.20
CA ASP A 887 31.81 -8.20 -51.83
C ASP A 887 31.54 -6.87 -51.09
N LEU A 888 30.87 -6.96 -49.94
CA LEU A 888 30.57 -5.81 -49.09
C LEU A 888 31.60 -5.64 -47.97
N GLY A 889 32.37 -6.68 -47.65
CA GLY A 889 33.38 -6.64 -46.61
C GLY A 889 33.37 -7.87 -45.71
N THR A 890 33.91 -7.70 -44.50
CA THR A 890 34.11 -8.81 -43.55
C THR A 890 33.64 -8.41 -42.16
N VAL A 891 32.80 -9.25 -41.56
CA VAL A 891 32.42 -9.19 -40.14
C VAL A 891 33.34 -10.09 -39.31
N ARG A 892 33.63 -9.70 -38.06
CA ARG A 892 34.65 -10.35 -37.22
C ARG A 892 34.18 -10.51 -35.79
N GLY A 893 34.50 -11.65 -35.20
CA GLY A 893 34.17 -12.01 -33.84
C GLY A 893 32.67 -11.93 -33.59
N TYR A 894 32.33 -11.38 -32.43
CA TYR A 894 30.97 -11.23 -31.93
C TYR A 894 30.38 -9.82 -32.14
N ALA A 895 31.05 -8.96 -32.91
CA ALA A 895 30.54 -7.63 -33.21
C ALA A 895 29.64 -7.67 -34.45
N ALA A 896 28.44 -7.10 -34.35
CA ALA A 896 27.57 -6.91 -35.50
C ALA A 896 28.27 -6.04 -36.57
N GLY A 897 28.17 -6.47 -37.83
CA GLY A 897 28.76 -5.75 -38.97
C GLY A 897 27.68 -5.07 -39.80
N THR A 898 27.80 -3.76 -40.03
CA THR A 898 26.91 -3.00 -40.90
C THR A 898 27.54 -2.80 -42.28
N PHE A 899 26.74 -2.93 -43.34
CA PHE A 899 27.21 -2.96 -44.73
C PHE A 899 26.32 -2.10 -45.64
N ASP A 900 26.95 -1.26 -46.45
CA ASP A 900 26.33 -0.45 -47.51
C ASP A 900 26.45 -1.21 -48.85
N LEU A 901 25.40 -1.23 -49.66
CA LEU A 901 25.39 -1.93 -50.94
C LEU A 901 26.23 -1.23 -52.02
N GLY A 902 26.62 0.04 -51.85
CA GLY A 902 27.61 0.91 -52.51
C GLY A 902 28.10 0.65 -53.95
N GLY A 903 28.30 -0.60 -54.34
CA GLY A 903 28.61 -1.08 -55.69
C GLY A 903 27.47 -1.77 -56.45
N VAL A 904 26.29 -1.95 -55.86
CA VAL A 904 25.10 -2.54 -56.49
C VAL A 904 23.86 -1.69 -56.20
N SER A 905 22.98 -1.50 -57.19
CA SER A 905 21.76 -0.71 -57.01
C SER A 905 20.66 -1.47 -56.26
N THR A 906 20.59 -2.79 -56.46
CA THR A 906 19.71 -3.69 -55.69
C THR A 906 20.35 -5.05 -55.46
N ALA A 907 19.92 -5.75 -54.41
CA ALA A 907 20.37 -7.10 -54.08
C ALA A 907 19.20 -8.01 -53.68
N ARG A 908 19.08 -9.19 -54.32
CA ARG A 908 18.05 -10.19 -54.01
C ARG A 908 18.58 -11.31 -53.10
N PHE A 909 19.88 -11.49 -53.07
CA PHE A 909 20.54 -12.54 -52.29
C PHE A 909 21.66 -11.95 -51.45
N LEU A 910 21.79 -12.45 -50.22
CA LEU A 910 22.90 -12.20 -49.32
C LEU A 910 23.64 -13.51 -49.07
N ARG A 911 24.95 -13.48 -49.08
CA ARG A 911 25.81 -14.63 -48.85
C ARG A 911 26.84 -14.30 -47.78
N ILE A 912 26.89 -15.14 -46.77
CA ILE A 912 27.80 -15.04 -45.64
C ILE A 912 28.69 -16.28 -45.69
N THR A 913 30.00 -16.07 -45.85
CA THR A 913 30.98 -17.14 -46.05
C THR A 913 32.00 -17.10 -44.93
N ASP A 914 32.14 -18.18 -44.17
CA ASP A 914 33.21 -18.29 -43.20
C ASP A 914 34.57 -18.17 -43.90
N THR A 915 35.43 -17.33 -43.34
CA THR A 915 36.80 -17.14 -43.80
C THR A 915 37.81 -17.38 -42.69
N SER A 916 37.37 -17.93 -41.56
CA SER A 916 38.14 -18.06 -40.32
C SER A 916 39.45 -18.82 -40.56
N GLY A 917 40.55 -18.27 -40.03
CA GLY A 917 41.87 -18.87 -40.17
C GLY A 917 42.00 -20.11 -39.30
N ALA A 918 42.81 -21.08 -39.71
CA ALA A 918 43.12 -22.21 -38.83
C ALA A 918 43.85 -21.71 -37.58
N LEU A 919 43.30 -22.02 -36.40
CA LEU A 919 44.01 -21.78 -35.14
C LEU A 919 45.11 -22.83 -34.92
N PRO A 920 46.15 -22.53 -34.11
CA PRO A 920 47.14 -23.52 -33.72
C PRO A 920 46.57 -24.56 -32.75
N TRP A 921 47.15 -25.76 -32.71
CA TRP A 921 46.80 -26.78 -31.74
C TRP A 921 47.20 -26.35 -30.31
N PRO A 922 46.38 -26.60 -29.26
CA PRO A 922 45.11 -27.34 -29.27
C PRO A 922 43.85 -26.50 -29.51
N LEU A 923 43.94 -25.17 -29.65
CA LEU A 923 42.78 -24.28 -29.86
C LEU A 923 42.01 -24.62 -31.14
N SER A 924 42.69 -25.16 -32.14
CA SER A 924 42.07 -25.68 -33.38
C SER A 924 41.00 -26.75 -33.13
N LEU A 925 41.00 -27.44 -31.99
CA LEU A 925 39.97 -28.47 -31.69
C LEU A 925 38.63 -27.86 -31.27
N LEU A 926 38.63 -26.60 -30.82
CA LEU A 926 37.44 -25.90 -30.33
C LEU A 926 36.80 -24.99 -31.40
N GLN A 927 37.52 -24.72 -32.49
CA GLN A 927 37.04 -23.85 -33.55
C GLN A 927 35.91 -24.50 -34.36
N ASP A 928 34.76 -23.86 -34.47
CA ASP A 928 33.63 -24.25 -35.32
C ASP A 928 33.31 -23.22 -36.41
N GLY A 929 33.97 -22.05 -36.42
CA GLY A 929 33.83 -21.05 -37.49
C GLY A 929 32.66 -20.12 -37.22
N TYR A 930 32.45 -19.15 -38.12
CA TYR A 930 31.59 -18.01 -37.81
C TYR A 930 30.14 -18.41 -37.49
N ASP A 931 29.67 -17.96 -36.33
CA ASP A 931 28.32 -18.16 -35.83
C ASP A 931 27.42 -16.98 -36.19
N LEU A 932 26.30 -17.27 -36.85
CA LEU A 932 25.34 -16.27 -37.30
C LEU A 932 24.02 -16.39 -36.53
N ASP A 933 23.62 -15.30 -35.87
CA ASP A 933 22.34 -15.18 -35.16
C ASP A 933 21.25 -14.70 -36.11
N GLY A 934 21.52 -13.62 -36.85
CA GLY A 934 20.52 -13.03 -37.76
C GLY A 934 21.09 -11.98 -38.70
N VAL A 935 20.21 -11.47 -39.57
CA VAL A 935 20.52 -10.37 -40.49
C VAL A 935 19.39 -9.35 -40.46
N ASP A 936 19.73 -8.12 -40.09
CA ASP A 936 18.80 -6.99 -40.14
C ASP A 936 19.03 -6.16 -41.41
N VAL A 937 17.99 -5.55 -41.97
CA VAL A 937 18.09 -4.72 -43.19
C VAL A 937 17.48 -3.34 -42.97
N ARG A 938 18.11 -2.30 -43.53
CA ARG A 938 17.69 -0.90 -43.39
C ARG A 938 16.58 -0.55 -44.38
N ALA A 939 15.66 0.29 -43.92
CA ALA A 939 14.48 0.71 -44.66
C ALA A 939 14.80 1.65 -45.83
N GLY A 940 14.29 1.33 -47.03
CA GLY A 940 14.03 2.28 -48.11
C GLY A 940 13.24 1.65 -49.24
N CYS A 941 11.95 1.91 -49.23
CA CYS A 941 11.05 1.62 -50.35
C CYS A 941 10.58 2.96 -50.91
N ALA A 942 10.99 3.24 -52.14
CA ALA A 942 10.17 3.97 -53.11
C ALA A 942 9.82 3.00 -54.23
#